data_AF-A0A0G4GQF1-F1
#
_entry.id   AF-A0A0G4GQF1-F1
#
_cell.length_a   1.000
_cell.length_b   1.000
_cell.length_c   1.000
_cell.angle_alpha   90.00
_cell.angle_beta   90.00
_cell.angle_gamma   90.00
#
_symmetry.space_group_name_H-M   'P 1'
#
loop_
_entity.id
_entity.type
_entity.pdbx_description
1 polymer ?
#
loop_
_entity_poly.entity_id
_entity_poly.type
_entity_poly.pdbx_seq_one_letter_code
_entity_poly.pdbx_strand_id
1 'polypeptide(L)'
;MESAAKKRRLTCSELEGILAARDKYLNVAQKLDALYQQASEALTLKESKERTLGAAMCPNIAKMVCLDYERLKVVLSKIAPADTLPSPQDILIGIAQQKITAMLRNLRLDSLAPSLLTLPDALLFDRLGPLVGTESLIGGLSRAHSSFLAPSRHPDMHTIITFLADRAIDTTDEQLEAWVPRLAKTKRAVLGCHMNMGMVRLIESISETLEHLEVDSTSTEMHEIDIPELDRHSGARHGREAGGIPTIEDSSSGRAVGVGLISALLDTRVGAVQIQDSSFQRSLKTLELRKLSREEETLQYNEFLGYDTWYGRDWLANRESVHTLTLSPPFAWDAHLAMELVESTQVKTVRSFTVTADEPDLEAWIDEDNDEPIRSLEAIEGTIKAKRITRSIISSLNKVHKYCVSPGGKEDYSSSSFDFPFTLLWPPTDPYSPIRGIYSDESPTFASSTLTLAASLATSVTFPTSLAQDTIIPAFYSLLPKLVFSSARTLTLQPARDTDNPLPPPLLFNLGRVFPSVRSIDLGRAQQLGEEAVVKTIDDLPSVRVVRFACPPRYVAFVPERPDGFFLPSYLRNCSSEGPLLHIKGAFRSPFGGSEGWSLWDGEEEEGEEEEEEEEEDESSEDGMDSRAEVPVGEADAGGEGADTSLGTAEGRSQEGRSSGGIECRIRRISVFFSAGYEPEPEDPLEEWTDRPPPFTDLFDTCIEAITTLPKLERITLTTNDTFTIDMLDEDSSCGVEERLSPHGFAAVQTGPCSVELYREGLPATAGQRLITDYFSPICVDSDEMRD
;
A
#
# COMPACT_ATOMS: atom_id res chain seq x y z
N MET A 1 -42.73 -60.06 -54.18
CA MET A 1 -41.90 -59.45 -53.11
C MET A 1 -41.33 -58.16 -53.67
N GLU A 2 -42.09 -57.06 -53.55
CA GLU A 2 -41.65 -55.72 -53.93
C GLU A 2 -41.20 -54.97 -52.67
N SER A 3 -39.96 -54.48 -52.68
CA SER A 3 -39.34 -53.70 -51.60
C SER A 3 -39.52 -52.22 -51.88
N ALA A 4 -40.21 -51.52 -50.98
CA ALA A 4 -40.48 -50.09 -51.06
C ALA A 4 -39.21 -49.28 -50.78
N ALA A 5 -38.65 -48.65 -51.82
CA ALA A 5 -37.54 -47.71 -51.71
C ALA A 5 -37.97 -46.42 -50.98
N LYS A 6 -37.59 -46.30 -49.71
CA LYS A 6 -37.83 -45.12 -48.86
C LYS A 6 -36.85 -44.01 -49.26
N LYS A 7 -37.26 -43.10 -50.16
CA LYS A 7 -36.51 -41.86 -50.47
C LYS A 7 -36.42 -40.97 -49.22
N ARG A 8 -35.26 -40.96 -48.55
CA ARG A 8 -34.90 -39.92 -47.57
C ARG A 8 -34.75 -38.59 -48.32
N ARG A 9 -35.46 -37.55 -47.88
CA ARG A 9 -35.21 -36.16 -48.30
C ARG A 9 -34.10 -35.61 -47.38
N LEU A 10 -33.03 -35.10 -47.98
CA LEU A 10 -31.98 -34.35 -47.26
C LEU A 10 -32.62 -33.13 -46.58
N THR A 11 -32.24 -32.85 -45.33
CA THR A 11 -32.72 -31.68 -44.59
C THR A 11 -31.97 -30.42 -45.02
N CYS A 12 -32.59 -29.24 -44.87
CA CYS A 12 -31.93 -27.97 -45.21
C CYS A 12 -30.59 -27.78 -44.48
N SER A 13 -30.48 -28.26 -43.24
CA SER A 13 -29.24 -28.24 -42.45
C SER A 13 -28.10 -29.07 -43.05
N GLU A 14 -28.39 -30.19 -43.72
CA GLU A 14 -27.38 -31.01 -44.40
C GLU A 14 -26.85 -30.31 -45.66
N LEU A 15 -27.71 -29.58 -46.37
CA LEU A 15 -27.36 -28.75 -47.52
C LEU A 15 -26.49 -27.55 -47.11
N GLU A 16 -26.82 -26.88 -46.01
CA GLU A 16 -26.00 -25.80 -45.45
C GLU A 16 -24.62 -26.28 -45.01
N GLY A 17 -24.53 -27.48 -44.41
CA GLY A 17 -23.26 -28.11 -44.06
C GLY A 17 -22.38 -28.42 -45.29
N ILE A 18 -22.99 -28.89 -46.39
CA ILE A 18 -22.28 -29.14 -47.65
C ILE A 18 -21.79 -27.84 -48.29
N LEU A 19 -22.59 -26.77 -48.24
CA LEU A 19 -22.19 -25.45 -48.76
C LEU A 19 -21.05 -24.85 -47.93
N ALA A 20 -21.12 -24.90 -46.60
CA ALA A 20 -20.06 -24.42 -45.71
C ALA A 20 -18.75 -25.23 -45.88
N ALA A 21 -18.84 -26.54 -46.10
CA ALA A 21 -17.68 -27.36 -46.43
C ALA A 21 -17.08 -26.96 -47.78
N ARG A 22 -17.91 -26.76 -48.81
CA ARG A 22 -17.48 -26.30 -50.13
C ARG A 22 -16.73 -24.98 -50.07
N ASP A 23 -17.24 -24.00 -49.32
CA ASP A 23 -16.60 -22.68 -49.19
C ASP A 23 -15.24 -22.76 -48.47
N LYS A 24 -15.12 -23.63 -47.46
CA LYS A 24 -13.83 -23.91 -46.80
C LYS A 24 -12.81 -24.51 -47.77
N TYR A 25 -13.21 -25.48 -48.59
CA TYR A 25 -12.31 -26.05 -49.60
C TYR A 25 -11.91 -25.03 -50.67
N LEU A 26 -12.84 -24.16 -51.09
CA LEU A 26 -12.54 -23.09 -52.05
C LEU A 26 -11.53 -22.09 -51.49
N ASN A 27 -11.64 -21.74 -50.21
CA ASN A 27 -10.70 -20.84 -49.53
C ASN A 27 -9.29 -21.44 -49.46
N VAL A 28 -9.17 -22.71 -49.05
CA VAL A 28 -7.88 -23.42 -49.01
C VAL A 28 -7.25 -23.49 -50.40
N ALA A 29 -8.04 -23.78 -51.44
CA ALA A 29 -7.55 -23.78 -52.83
C ALA A 29 -6.98 -22.42 -53.26
N GLN A 30 -7.70 -21.33 -52.98
CA GLN A 30 -7.22 -19.96 -53.27
C GLN A 30 -5.92 -19.62 -52.53
N LYS A 31 -5.80 -20.02 -51.26
CA LYS A 31 -4.57 -19.81 -50.49
C LYS A 31 -3.40 -20.64 -51.02
N LEU A 32 -3.65 -21.86 -51.50
CA LEU A 32 -2.63 -22.70 -52.14
C LEU A 32 -2.15 -22.09 -53.46
N ASP A 33 -3.05 -21.54 -54.27
CA ASP A 33 -2.68 -20.83 -55.50
C ASP A 33 -1.83 -19.59 -55.19
N ALA A 34 -2.20 -18.81 -54.18
CA ALA A 34 -1.41 -17.67 -53.72
C ALA A 34 -0.03 -18.09 -53.19
N LEU A 35 0.03 -19.19 -52.41
CA LEU A 35 1.28 -19.76 -51.92
C LEU A 35 2.19 -20.19 -53.07
N TYR A 36 1.63 -20.83 -54.10
CA TYR A 36 2.37 -21.25 -55.29
C TYR A 36 2.95 -20.04 -56.04
N GLN A 37 2.16 -18.99 -56.25
CA GLN A 37 2.64 -17.76 -56.90
C GLN A 37 3.79 -17.11 -56.12
N GLN A 38 3.65 -16.97 -54.80
CA GLN A 38 4.69 -16.40 -53.95
C GLN A 38 5.97 -17.26 -53.94
N ALA A 39 5.83 -18.59 -53.87
CA ALA A 39 6.97 -19.51 -53.92
C ALA A 39 7.71 -19.40 -55.26
N SER A 40 6.97 -19.34 -56.37
CA SER A 40 7.53 -19.15 -57.71
C SER A 40 8.32 -17.83 -57.81
N GLU A 41 7.77 -16.74 -57.26
CA GLU A 41 8.47 -15.45 -57.21
C GLU A 41 9.77 -15.54 -56.39
N ALA A 42 9.71 -16.13 -55.19
CA ALA A 42 10.87 -16.26 -54.31
C ALA A 42 11.99 -17.10 -54.94
N LEU A 43 11.65 -18.20 -55.61
CA LEU A 43 12.61 -19.05 -56.31
C LEU A 43 13.21 -18.36 -57.53
N THR A 44 12.40 -17.66 -58.32
CA THR A 44 12.89 -16.89 -59.47
C THR A 44 13.85 -15.79 -59.02
N LEU A 45 13.52 -15.09 -57.93
CA LEU A 45 14.37 -14.05 -57.36
C LEU A 45 15.67 -14.62 -56.80
N LYS A 46 15.61 -15.77 -56.11
CA LYS A 46 16.78 -16.49 -55.61
C LYS A 46 17.72 -16.84 -56.76
N GLU A 47 17.23 -17.52 -57.79
CA GLU A 47 18.03 -17.90 -58.96
C GLU A 47 18.62 -16.68 -59.67
N SER A 48 17.85 -15.59 -59.79
CA SER A 48 18.33 -14.35 -60.37
C SER A 48 19.49 -13.79 -59.55
N LYS A 49 19.37 -13.70 -58.22
CA LYS A 49 20.42 -13.19 -57.33
C LYS A 49 21.64 -14.10 -57.32
N GLU A 50 21.46 -15.42 -57.33
CA GLU A 50 22.56 -16.40 -57.46
C GLU A 50 23.29 -16.27 -58.80
N ARG A 51 22.57 -16.03 -59.91
CA ARG A 51 23.16 -15.78 -61.23
C ARG A 51 23.90 -14.44 -61.30
N THR A 52 23.35 -13.38 -60.74
CA THR A 52 23.94 -12.03 -60.85
C THR A 52 25.09 -11.80 -59.87
N LEU A 53 24.97 -12.30 -58.64
CA LEU A 53 25.94 -12.05 -57.58
C LEU A 53 26.91 -13.23 -57.41
N GLY A 54 26.47 -14.47 -57.66
CA GLY A 54 27.31 -15.66 -57.49
C GLY A 54 27.99 -15.69 -56.12
N ALA A 55 29.32 -15.82 -56.10
CA ALA A 55 30.13 -15.80 -54.89
C ALA A 55 30.17 -14.43 -54.17
N ALA A 56 29.72 -13.35 -54.81
CA ALA A 56 29.59 -12.02 -54.22
C ALA A 56 28.28 -11.82 -53.44
N MET A 57 27.36 -12.79 -53.45
CA MET A 57 26.19 -12.75 -52.57
C MET A 57 26.66 -12.82 -51.11
N CYS A 58 26.15 -11.93 -50.25
CA CYS A 58 26.52 -11.92 -48.84
C CYS A 58 26.31 -13.34 -48.25
N PRO A 59 27.35 -14.00 -47.69
CA PRO A 59 27.26 -15.37 -47.20
C PRO A 59 26.12 -15.59 -46.20
N ASN A 60 25.80 -14.57 -45.40
CA ASN A 60 24.70 -14.62 -44.43
C ASN A 60 23.33 -14.62 -45.10
N ILE A 61 23.12 -13.82 -46.16
CA ILE A 61 21.85 -13.82 -46.92
C ILE A 61 21.67 -15.18 -47.59
N ALA A 62 22.72 -15.70 -48.24
CA ALA A 62 22.68 -17.02 -48.86
C ALA A 62 22.34 -18.13 -47.84
N LYS A 63 22.98 -18.12 -46.66
CA LYS A 63 22.71 -19.08 -45.59
C LYS A 63 21.28 -18.98 -45.04
N MET A 64 20.76 -17.78 -44.80
CA MET A 64 19.37 -17.59 -44.32
C MET A 64 18.34 -18.07 -45.35
N VAL A 65 18.53 -17.70 -46.63
CA VAL A 65 17.64 -18.15 -47.72
C VAL A 65 17.66 -19.67 -47.87
N CYS A 66 18.82 -20.31 -47.73
CA CYS A 66 18.91 -21.78 -47.73
C CYS A 66 18.19 -22.42 -46.54
N LEU A 67 18.34 -21.89 -45.32
CA LEU A 67 17.66 -22.41 -44.13
C LEU A 67 16.14 -22.27 -44.21
N ASP A 68 15.64 -21.11 -44.63
CA ASP A 68 14.20 -20.90 -44.81
C ASP A 68 13.65 -21.74 -45.96
N TYR A 69 14.43 -21.99 -47.01
CA TYR A 69 14.07 -22.91 -48.09
C TYR A 69 13.92 -24.37 -47.61
N GLU A 70 14.88 -24.88 -46.82
CA GLU A 70 14.77 -26.24 -46.28
C GLU A 70 13.58 -26.37 -45.32
N ARG A 71 13.32 -25.34 -44.49
CA ARG A 71 12.13 -25.31 -43.62
C ARG A 71 10.84 -25.27 -44.44
N LEU A 72 10.79 -24.46 -45.48
CA LEU A 72 9.65 -24.38 -46.39
C LEU A 72 9.38 -25.74 -47.04
N LYS A 73 10.42 -26.46 -47.46
CA LYS A 73 10.29 -27.82 -48.03
C LYS A 73 9.64 -28.80 -47.04
N VAL A 74 10.02 -28.74 -45.76
CA VAL A 74 9.39 -29.57 -44.70
C VAL A 74 7.95 -29.16 -44.44
N VAL A 75 7.60 -27.88 -44.50
CA VAL A 75 6.21 -27.43 -44.34
C VAL A 75 5.36 -27.86 -45.54
N LEU A 76 5.87 -27.70 -46.77
CA LEU A 76 5.19 -28.11 -47.99
C LEU A 76 4.96 -29.63 -48.06
N SER A 77 5.91 -30.45 -47.58
CA SER A 77 5.72 -31.90 -47.53
C SER A 77 4.62 -32.33 -46.55
N LYS A 78 4.35 -31.52 -45.52
CA LYS A 78 3.24 -31.72 -44.57
C LYS A 78 1.89 -31.25 -45.11
N ILE A 79 1.87 -30.34 -46.08
CA ILE A 79 0.64 -29.87 -46.76
C ILE A 79 0.17 -30.88 -47.82
N ALA A 80 1.10 -31.64 -48.42
CA ALA A 80 0.83 -32.57 -49.51
C ALA A 80 -0.15 -33.75 -49.26
N PRO A 81 -0.34 -34.30 -48.04
CA PRO A 81 -1.24 -35.43 -47.84
C PRO A 81 -2.71 -35.04 -48.05
N ALA A 82 -3.40 -35.73 -48.97
CA ALA A 82 -4.80 -35.50 -49.33
C ALA A 82 -5.82 -35.72 -48.19
N ASP A 83 -5.39 -36.34 -47.09
CA ASP A 83 -6.24 -36.73 -45.96
C ASP A 83 -6.20 -35.74 -44.78
N THR A 84 -5.50 -34.61 -44.91
CA THR A 84 -5.45 -33.61 -43.83
C THR A 84 -6.72 -32.77 -43.80
N LEU A 85 -7.32 -32.63 -42.62
CA LEU A 85 -8.49 -31.79 -42.41
C LEU A 85 -8.19 -30.33 -42.82
N PRO A 86 -9.21 -29.53 -43.22
CA PRO A 86 -8.99 -28.16 -43.66
C PRO A 86 -8.36 -27.23 -42.60
N SER A 87 -8.59 -27.47 -41.30
CA SER A 87 -8.09 -26.56 -40.24
C SER A 87 -6.58 -26.63 -39.98
N PRO A 88 -5.91 -27.80 -39.90
CA PRO A 88 -4.45 -27.83 -39.82
C PRO A 88 -3.76 -27.39 -41.12
N GLN A 89 -4.38 -27.63 -42.28
CA GLN A 89 -3.86 -27.16 -43.57
C GLN A 89 -3.76 -25.63 -43.62
N ASP A 90 -4.78 -24.92 -43.15
CA ASP A 90 -4.79 -23.45 -43.11
C ASP A 90 -3.63 -22.88 -42.27
N ILE A 91 -3.32 -23.50 -41.12
CA ILE A 91 -2.19 -23.09 -40.26
C ILE A 91 -0.85 -23.33 -40.98
N LEU A 92 -0.68 -24.50 -41.61
CA LEU A 92 0.53 -24.83 -42.35
C LEU A 92 0.73 -23.92 -43.56
N ILE A 93 -0.35 -23.57 -44.27
CA ILE A 93 -0.30 -22.60 -45.37
C ILE A 93 0.11 -21.21 -44.86
N GLY A 94 -0.42 -20.76 -43.72
CA GLY A 94 -0.01 -19.51 -43.08
C GLY A 94 1.48 -19.48 -42.73
N ILE A 95 2.00 -20.56 -42.13
CA ILE A 95 3.44 -20.69 -41.83
C ILE A 95 4.27 -20.65 -43.12
N ALA A 96 3.84 -21.36 -44.16
CA ALA A 96 4.54 -21.38 -45.45
C ALA A 96 4.58 -19.98 -46.11
N GLN A 97 3.46 -19.25 -46.11
CA GLN A 97 3.39 -17.86 -46.61
C GLN A 97 4.33 -16.93 -45.84
N GLN A 98 4.38 -17.06 -44.50
CA GLN A 98 5.29 -16.26 -43.67
C GLN A 98 6.76 -16.54 -44.01
N LYS A 99 7.12 -17.81 -44.24
CA LYS A 99 8.49 -18.20 -44.64
C LYS A 99 8.87 -17.68 -46.02
N ILE A 100 7.97 -17.78 -47.00
CA ILE A 100 8.20 -17.25 -48.34
C ILE A 100 8.35 -15.72 -48.29
N THR A 101 7.52 -15.04 -47.50
CA THR A 101 7.63 -13.58 -47.32
C THR A 101 8.97 -13.19 -46.69
N ALA A 102 9.45 -13.93 -45.69
CA ALA A 102 10.77 -13.72 -45.11
C ALA A 102 11.90 -13.96 -46.13
N MET A 103 11.82 -15.02 -46.94
CA MET A 103 12.77 -15.29 -48.02
C MET A 103 12.80 -14.15 -49.04
N LEU A 104 11.63 -13.69 -49.51
CA LEU A 104 11.52 -12.57 -50.46
C LEU A 104 12.12 -11.28 -49.88
N ARG A 105 11.81 -10.97 -48.62
CA ARG A 105 12.38 -9.81 -47.93
C ARG A 105 13.91 -9.91 -47.86
N ASN A 106 14.45 -11.05 -47.46
CA ASN A 106 15.90 -11.28 -47.36
C ASN A 106 16.60 -11.20 -48.72
N LEU A 107 15.99 -11.74 -49.77
CA LEU A 107 16.52 -11.71 -51.14
C LEU A 107 16.52 -10.30 -51.75
N ARG A 108 15.62 -9.42 -51.30
CA ARG A 108 15.52 -8.02 -51.76
C ARG A 108 16.49 -7.08 -51.03
N LEU A 109 17.13 -7.51 -49.95
CA LEU A 109 18.16 -6.70 -49.28
C LEU A 109 19.47 -6.76 -50.07
N ASP A 110 19.96 -5.61 -50.53
CA ASP A 110 21.23 -5.52 -51.28
C ASP A 110 22.47 -5.63 -50.36
N SER A 111 22.31 -5.29 -49.09
CA SER A 111 23.20 -5.65 -47.99
C SER A 111 22.39 -5.73 -46.70
N LEU A 112 22.77 -6.63 -45.79
CA LEU A 112 22.27 -6.55 -44.41
C LEU A 112 22.94 -5.33 -43.76
N ALA A 113 22.18 -4.59 -42.95
CA ALA A 113 22.76 -3.66 -41.98
C ALA A 113 23.94 -4.33 -41.26
N PRO A 114 25.00 -3.58 -40.88
CA PRO A 114 26.17 -4.14 -40.20
C PRO A 114 25.71 -5.12 -39.13
N SER A 115 26.15 -6.38 -39.28
CA SER A 115 25.81 -7.43 -38.33
C SER A 115 26.15 -6.93 -36.93
N LEU A 116 25.35 -7.30 -35.92
CA LEU A 116 25.59 -6.95 -34.52
C LEU A 116 27.04 -7.30 -34.07
N LEU A 117 27.70 -8.19 -34.82
CA LEU A 117 29.08 -8.68 -34.65
C LEU A 117 30.15 -7.80 -35.28
N THR A 118 29.77 -6.87 -36.16
CA THR A 118 30.70 -5.85 -36.67
C THR A 118 30.84 -4.68 -35.70
N LEU A 119 30.06 -4.69 -34.62
CA LEU A 119 30.28 -3.79 -33.51
C LEU A 119 31.63 -4.13 -32.85
N PRO A 120 32.42 -3.11 -32.50
CA PRO A 120 33.62 -3.32 -31.69
C PRO A 120 33.29 -4.12 -30.43
N ASP A 121 34.22 -5.00 -30.05
CA ASP A 121 34.14 -5.84 -28.86
C ASP A 121 33.69 -5.06 -27.62
N ALA A 122 34.22 -3.85 -27.40
CA ALA A 122 33.79 -2.99 -26.29
C ALA A 122 32.29 -2.67 -26.29
N LEU A 123 31.66 -2.43 -27.44
CA LEU A 123 30.21 -2.21 -27.48
C LEU A 123 29.43 -3.52 -27.29
N LEU A 124 29.96 -4.62 -27.84
CA LEU A 124 29.33 -5.93 -27.72
C LEU A 124 29.36 -6.43 -26.26
N PHE A 125 30.51 -6.37 -25.62
CA PHE A 125 30.74 -6.84 -24.25
C PHE A 125 30.25 -5.83 -23.21
N ASP A 126 30.62 -4.54 -23.31
CA ASP A 126 30.37 -3.58 -22.22
C ASP A 126 28.95 -2.98 -22.25
N ARG A 127 28.30 -2.93 -23.41
CA ARG A 127 26.99 -2.28 -23.58
C ARG A 127 25.88 -3.26 -23.90
N LEU A 128 26.10 -4.15 -24.86
CA LEU A 128 25.06 -5.08 -25.32
C LEU A 128 24.94 -6.33 -24.44
N GLY A 129 26.06 -6.90 -23.99
CA GLY A 129 26.06 -8.09 -23.13
C GLY A 129 25.10 -7.97 -21.93
N PRO A 130 25.23 -6.93 -21.09
CA PRO A 130 24.35 -6.72 -19.95
C PRO A 130 22.87 -6.54 -20.31
N LEU A 131 22.56 -5.99 -21.50
CA LEU A 131 21.18 -5.69 -21.91
C LEU A 131 20.46 -6.88 -22.56
N VAL A 132 21.20 -7.74 -23.27
CA VAL A 132 20.61 -8.90 -23.95
C VAL A 132 20.23 -9.98 -22.94
N GLY A 133 21.01 -10.09 -21.86
CA GLY A 133 20.82 -11.11 -20.83
C GLY A 133 21.38 -12.47 -21.24
N THR A 134 21.85 -13.21 -20.25
CA THR A 134 22.55 -14.49 -20.45
C THR A 134 21.64 -15.56 -21.07
N GLU A 135 20.38 -15.64 -20.64
CA GLU A 135 19.41 -16.58 -21.17
C GLU A 135 19.12 -16.34 -22.66
N SER A 136 18.79 -15.11 -23.05
CA SER A 136 18.55 -14.75 -24.45
C SER A 136 19.76 -15.07 -25.32
N LEU A 137 20.96 -14.88 -24.79
CA LEU A 137 22.20 -15.03 -25.55
C LEU A 137 22.58 -16.51 -25.72
N ILE A 138 22.52 -17.31 -24.65
CA ILE A 138 22.82 -18.75 -24.68
C ILE A 138 21.66 -19.54 -25.30
N GLY A 139 20.43 -19.31 -24.87
CA GLY A 139 19.25 -20.09 -25.24
C GLY A 139 18.63 -19.68 -26.59
N GLY A 140 18.59 -18.37 -26.89
CA GLY A 140 17.93 -17.85 -28.09
C GLY A 140 18.89 -17.55 -29.24
N LEU A 141 19.72 -16.52 -29.07
CA LEU A 141 20.53 -15.94 -30.13
C LEU A 141 21.63 -16.87 -30.63
N SER A 142 22.33 -17.58 -29.74
CA SER A 142 23.37 -18.54 -30.14
C SER A 142 22.81 -19.70 -30.97
N ARG A 143 21.58 -20.13 -30.69
CA ARG A 143 20.86 -21.16 -31.45
C ARG A 143 20.33 -20.62 -32.78
N ALA A 144 19.84 -19.38 -32.79
CA ALA A 144 19.31 -18.74 -33.98
C ALA A 144 20.40 -18.35 -34.98
N HIS A 145 21.59 -18.00 -34.51
CA HIS A 145 22.68 -17.55 -35.38
C HIS A 145 24.08 -17.91 -34.83
N SER A 146 24.86 -18.64 -35.65
CA SER A 146 26.17 -19.20 -35.26
C SER A 146 27.20 -18.18 -34.82
N SER A 147 26.99 -16.91 -35.13
CA SER A 147 27.90 -15.86 -34.71
C SER A 147 27.83 -15.49 -33.24
N PHE A 148 26.68 -15.74 -32.59
CA PHE A 148 26.54 -15.50 -31.16
C PHE A 148 27.14 -16.64 -30.34
N LEU A 149 27.60 -17.74 -30.98
CA LEU A 149 28.25 -18.86 -30.30
C LEU A 149 29.57 -18.48 -29.61
N ALA A 150 30.35 -17.57 -30.21
CA ALA A 150 31.60 -17.10 -29.59
C ALA A 150 31.33 -16.13 -28.43
N PRO A 151 30.50 -15.06 -28.61
CA PRO A 151 30.07 -14.22 -27.48
C PRO A 151 29.40 -15.02 -26.35
N SER A 152 28.55 -16.01 -26.66
CA SER A 152 27.87 -16.85 -25.65
C SER A 152 28.77 -17.78 -24.85
N ARG A 153 30.07 -17.80 -25.17
CA ARG A 153 31.09 -18.56 -24.43
C ARG A 153 32.07 -17.64 -23.73
N HIS A 154 32.00 -16.34 -23.99
CA HIS A 154 32.95 -15.38 -23.46
C HIS A 154 32.47 -14.85 -22.11
N PRO A 155 33.26 -14.95 -21.04
CA PRO A 155 32.78 -14.62 -19.70
C PRO A 155 32.42 -13.15 -19.51
N ASP A 156 33.07 -12.23 -20.25
CA ASP A 156 32.71 -10.81 -20.21
C ASP A 156 31.30 -10.50 -20.77
N MET A 157 30.67 -11.41 -21.52
CA MET A 157 29.27 -11.24 -21.94
C MET A 157 28.28 -11.51 -20.80
N HIS A 158 28.71 -12.21 -19.75
CA HIS A 158 27.85 -12.77 -18.72
C HIS A 158 28.08 -12.10 -17.36
N THR A 159 28.27 -10.78 -17.35
CA THR A 159 28.39 -10.01 -16.10
C THR A 159 27.07 -9.93 -15.33
N ILE A 160 25.94 -10.11 -16.03
CA ILE A 160 24.60 -10.25 -15.48
C ILE A 160 23.99 -11.55 -16.00
N ILE A 161 23.60 -12.44 -15.09
CA ILE A 161 22.83 -13.63 -15.43
C ILE A 161 21.40 -13.46 -14.93
N THR A 162 20.46 -13.86 -15.77
CA THR A 162 19.04 -13.89 -15.44
C THR A 162 18.55 -15.25 -15.90
N PHE A 163 17.98 -16.01 -14.97
CA PHE A 163 17.32 -17.28 -15.26
C PHE A 163 15.85 -17.11 -14.90
N LEU A 164 14.99 -16.97 -15.91
CA LEU A 164 13.55 -16.86 -15.72
C LEU A 164 12.93 -18.14 -16.28
N ALA A 165 12.52 -19.04 -15.41
CA ALA A 165 11.86 -20.27 -15.84
C ALA A 165 10.70 -20.59 -14.91
N ASP A 166 9.57 -20.90 -15.51
CA ASP A 166 8.36 -21.47 -14.89
C ASP A 166 8.59 -22.88 -14.33
N ARG A 167 9.77 -23.47 -14.57
CA ARG A 167 10.14 -24.84 -14.21
C ARG A 167 11.54 -24.90 -13.62
N ALA A 168 11.81 -25.98 -12.89
CA ALA A 168 13.16 -26.32 -12.46
C ALA A 168 14.10 -26.48 -13.67
N ILE A 169 15.25 -25.81 -13.60
CA ILE A 169 16.32 -25.98 -14.58
C ILE A 169 17.21 -27.12 -14.08
N ASP A 170 16.96 -28.34 -14.56
CA ASP A 170 17.77 -29.51 -14.20
C ASP A 170 19.14 -29.44 -14.87
N THR A 171 20.09 -28.78 -14.19
CA THR A 171 21.46 -28.64 -14.65
C THR A 171 22.25 -29.91 -14.36
N THR A 172 22.62 -30.62 -15.42
CA THR A 172 23.54 -31.77 -15.36
C THR A 172 24.96 -31.34 -15.00
N ASP A 173 25.77 -32.23 -14.43
CA ASP A 173 27.17 -31.94 -14.09
C ASP A 173 27.99 -31.49 -15.32
N GLU A 174 27.71 -32.05 -16.50
CA GLU A 174 28.33 -31.67 -17.78
C GLU A 174 27.94 -30.25 -18.22
N GLN A 175 26.70 -29.83 -17.95
CA GLN A 175 26.26 -28.46 -18.19
C GLN A 175 26.93 -27.49 -17.20
N LEU A 176 27.04 -27.87 -15.92
CA LEU A 176 27.75 -27.09 -14.91
C LEU A 176 29.22 -26.89 -15.31
N GLU A 177 29.94 -27.96 -15.64
CA GLU A 177 31.34 -27.88 -16.11
C GLU A 177 31.48 -26.97 -17.33
N ALA A 178 30.50 -26.97 -18.23
CA ALA A 178 30.51 -26.12 -19.41
C ALA A 178 30.13 -24.66 -19.12
N TRP A 179 29.28 -24.39 -18.13
CA TRP A 179 28.75 -23.06 -17.82
C TRP A 179 29.64 -22.29 -16.87
N VAL A 180 30.21 -22.95 -15.85
CA VAL A 180 31.01 -22.29 -14.80
C VAL A 180 32.13 -21.41 -15.37
N PRO A 181 32.99 -21.87 -16.31
CA PRO A 181 34.02 -21.01 -16.88
C PRO A 181 33.47 -19.80 -17.65
N ARG A 182 32.24 -19.90 -18.20
CA ARG A 182 31.57 -18.84 -18.95
C ARG A 182 30.90 -17.83 -18.03
N LEU A 183 30.55 -18.23 -16.81
CA LEU A 183 29.92 -17.37 -15.83
C LEU A 183 30.91 -16.84 -14.78
N ALA A 184 32.20 -17.14 -14.93
CA ALA A 184 33.26 -16.78 -13.99
C ALA A 184 33.52 -15.26 -13.84
N LYS A 185 32.80 -14.39 -14.55
CA LYS A 185 32.84 -12.93 -14.39
C LYS A 185 31.46 -12.35 -14.04
N THR A 186 30.53 -13.19 -13.61
CA THR A 186 29.18 -12.77 -13.21
C THR A 186 29.27 -11.93 -11.95
N LYS A 187 28.76 -10.70 -12.02
CA LYS A 187 28.65 -9.79 -10.89
C LYS A 187 27.25 -9.74 -10.30
N ARG A 188 26.23 -9.94 -11.13
CA ARG A 188 24.83 -9.96 -10.74
C ARG A 188 24.14 -11.22 -11.24
N ALA A 189 23.39 -11.88 -10.38
CA ALA A 189 22.52 -13.00 -10.74
C ALA A 189 21.09 -12.73 -10.31
N VAL A 190 20.13 -12.98 -11.20
CA VAL A 190 18.69 -12.91 -10.96
C VAL A 190 18.10 -14.28 -11.28
N LEU A 191 17.50 -14.94 -10.29
CA LEU A 191 17.00 -16.31 -10.37
C LEU A 191 15.50 -16.31 -10.14
N GLY A 192 14.72 -16.19 -11.20
CA GLY A 192 13.27 -16.39 -11.21
C GLY A 192 12.90 -17.79 -11.70
N CYS A 193 13.57 -18.81 -11.18
CA CYS A 193 13.33 -20.21 -11.50
C CYS A 193 13.39 -21.07 -10.23
N HIS A 194 12.76 -22.24 -10.25
CA HIS A 194 12.80 -23.16 -9.10
C HIS A 194 14.24 -23.53 -8.74
N MET A 195 14.62 -23.31 -7.48
CA MET A 195 15.96 -23.57 -6.99
C MET A 195 16.15 -25.07 -6.75
N ASN A 196 16.95 -25.73 -7.59
CA ASN A 196 17.39 -27.10 -7.36
C ASN A 196 18.90 -27.13 -7.03
N MET A 197 19.41 -28.31 -6.68
CA MET A 197 20.83 -28.49 -6.33
C MET A 197 21.77 -28.12 -7.49
N GLY A 198 21.34 -28.29 -8.75
CA GLY A 198 22.12 -27.88 -9.92
C GLY A 198 22.32 -26.37 -9.97
N MET A 199 21.26 -25.60 -9.77
CA MET A 199 21.33 -24.13 -9.72
C MET A 199 22.12 -23.63 -8.51
N VAL A 200 21.99 -24.27 -7.35
CA VAL A 200 22.78 -23.96 -6.15
C VAL A 200 24.28 -24.12 -6.43
N ARG A 201 24.69 -25.27 -6.99
CA ARG A 201 26.08 -25.53 -7.40
C ARG A 201 26.58 -24.51 -8.43
N LEU A 202 25.73 -24.10 -9.36
CA LEU A 202 26.09 -23.09 -10.35
C LEU A 202 26.42 -21.75 -9.67
N ILE A 203 25.57 -21.30 -8.74
CA ILE A 203 25.75 -20.04 -8.01
C ILE A 203 26.98 -20.07 -7.12
N GLU A 204 27.22 -21.19 -6.45
CA GLU A 204 28.45 -21.40 -5.67
C GLU A 204 29.69 -21.32 -6.55
N SER A 205 29.66 -21.96 -7.71
CA SER A 205 30.79 -21.98 -8.63
C SER A 205 31.14 -20.59 -9.19
N ILE A 206 30.19 -19.64 -9.18
CA ILE A 206 30.41 -18.26 -9.64
C ILE A 206 30.49 -17.25 -8.48
N SER A 207 30.45 -17.72 -7.23
CA SER A 207 30.34 -16.84 -6.06
C SER A 207 31.57 -15.95 -5.88
N GLU A 208 32.71 -16.29 -6.49
CA GLU A 208 33.96 -15.49 -6.43
C GLU A 208 33.81 -14.10 -7.04
N THR A 209 32.96 -13.97 -8.07
CA THR A 209 32.74 -12.71 -8.75
C THR A 209 31.38 -12.10 -8.47
N LEU A 210 30.50 -12.86 -7.81
CA LEU A 210 29.12 -12.47 -7.56
C LEU A 210 29.05 -11.40 -6.46
N GLU A 211 28.66 -10.19 -6.84
CA GLU A 211 28.48 -9.05 -5.93
C GLU A 211 27.01 -8.93 -5.48
N HIS A 212 26.05 -9.34 -6.32
CA HIS A 212 24.62 -9.22 -6.07
C HIS A 212 23.88 -10.47 -6.53
N LEU A 213 23.01 -11.01 -5.67
CA LEU A 213 22.15 -12.14 -5.98
C LEU A 213 20.69 -11.78 -5.64
N GLU A 214 19.81 -11.95 -6.61
CA GLU A 214 18.36 -11.80 -6.50
C GLU A 214 17.72 -13.16 -6.74
N VAL A 215 16.99 -13.67 -5.74
CA VAL A 215 16.34 -14.99 -5.82
C VAL A 215 14.84 -14.81 -5.67
N ASP A 216 14.13 -15.23 -6.71
CA ASP A 216 12.69 -15.22 -6.84
C ASP A 216 12.18 -16.67 -6.92
N SER A 217 11.51 -17.10 -5.86
CA SER A 217 11.10 -18.49 -5.64
C SER A 217 9.79 -18.89 -6.36
N THR A 218 9.23 -18.07 -7.26
CA THR A 218 7.80 -18.12 -7.63
C THR A 218 7.37 -19.06 -8.77
N SER A 219 8.25 -19.94 -9.23
CA SER A 219 7.93 -20.94 -10.26
C SER A 219 6.98 -22.04 -9.69
N THR A 220 5.67 -21.87 -9.85
CA THR A 220 4.61 -22.76 -9.31
C THR A 220 3.82 -23.57 -10.35
N GLU A 221 4.26 -23.67 -11.61
CA GLU A 221 3.51 -24.47 -12.59
C GLU A 221 3.82 -25.98 -12.54
N MET A 222 2.76 -26.72 -12.20
CA MET A 222 2.61 -28.17 -12.23
C MET A 222 3.12 -28.79 -13.55
N HIS A 223 4.05 -29.74 -13.46
CA HIS A 223 4.23 -30.77 -14.48
C HIS A 223 3.87 -32.12 -13.90
N GLU A 224 2.83 -32.71 -14.46
CA GLU A 224 2.53 -34.13 -14.33
C GLU A 224 3.73 -34.88 -14.92
N ILE A 225 4.66 -35.28 -14.05
CA ILE A 225 5.73 -36.21 -14.45
C ILE A 225 5.00 -37.51 -14.74
N ASP A 226 4.92 -37.88 -16.02
CA ASP A 226 4.55 -39.22 -16.45
C ASP A 226 5.52 -40.20 -15.78
N ILE A 227 5.14 -40.70 -14.60
CA ILE A 227 5.82 -41.83 -13.97
C ILE A 227 5.62 -42.97 -14.96
N PRO A 228 6.68 -43.50 -15.60
CA PRO A 228 6.52 -44.63 -16.49
C PRO A 228 5.91 -45.74 -15.66
N GLU A 229 4.71 -46.19 -16.04
CA GLU A 229 4.06 -47.34 -15.42
C GLU A 229 5.08 -48.49 -15.42
N LEU A 230 5.68 -48.74 -14.25
CA LEU A 230 6.63 -49.82 -14.09
C LEU A 230 5.82 -51.10 -14.17
N ASP A 231 5.92 -51.71 -15.35
CA ASP A 231 5.21 -52.88 -15.80
C ASP A 231 5.12 -53.94 -14.69
N ARG A 232 3.94 -54.06 -14.07
CA ARG A 232 3.60 -55.10 -13.08
C ARG A 232 3.41 -56.43 -13.81
N HIS A 233 4.51 -56.99 -14.30
CA HIS A 233 4.56 -58.34 -14.83
C HIS A 233 5.67 -59.15 -14.13
N SER A 234 5.43 -59.58 -12.89
CA SER A 234 5.99 -60.85 -12.44
C SER A 234 5.06 -61.52 -11.42
N GLY A 235 4.53 -62.67 -11.86
CA GLY A 235 3.56 -63.46 -11.13
C GLY A 235 4.16 -64.27 -9.99
N ALA A 236 3.25 -64.65 -9.10
CA ALA A 236 3.45 -65.63 -8.06
C ALA A 236 3.89 -67.00 -8.62
N ARG A 237 4.85 -67.65 -7.94
CA ARG A 237 4.69 -69.01 -7.40
C ARG A 237 5.88 -69.47 -6.53
N HIS A 238 5.52 -69.89 -5.32
CA HIS A 238 6.08 -70.89 -4.41
C HIS A 238 7.57 -71.31 -4.48
N GLY A 239 8.20 -71.28 -3.30
CA GLY A 239 9.39 -72.07 -2.99
C GLY A 239 9.92 -71.81 -1.59
N ARG A 240 9.45 -72.61 -0.63
CA ARG A 240 9.85 -72.68 0.78
C ARG A 240 11.21 -73.37 0.90
N GLU A 241 12.20 -72.79 1.59
CA GLU A 241 13.06 -73.49 2.58
C GLU A 241 14.11 -72.58 3.25
N ALA A 242 14.10 -72.64 4.59
CA ALA A 242 15.18 -72.63 5.58
C ALA A 242 16.27 -71.53 5.62
N GLY A 243 16.35 -70.86 6.78
CA GLY A 243 17.64 -70.65 7.45
C GLY A 243 17.88 -69.33 8.16
N GLY A 244 17.62 -69.29 9.48
CA GLY A 244 18.49 -68.61 10.46
C GLY A 244 18.26 -67.13 10.76
N ILE A 245 17.48 -66.87 11.81
CA ILE A 245 17.61 -65.68 12.67
C ILE A 245 18.21 -66.17 14.00
N PRO A 246 19.22 -65.50 14.58
CA PRO A 246 19.41 -65.51 16.02
C PRO A 246 18.78 -64.26 16.62
N THR A 247 17.82 -64.53 17.50
CA THR A 247 17.20 -63.65 18.48
C THR A 247 18.23 -63.21 19.52
N ILE A 248 18.21 -61.92 19.91
CA ILE A 248 18.58 -61.51 21.28
C ILE A 248 17.45 -60.61 21.78
N GLU A 249 16.74 -61.12 22.79
CA GLU A 249 15.88 -60.35 23.68
C GLU A 249 16.77 -59.58 24.66
N ASP A 250 16.43 -58.33 24.96
CA ASP A 250 16.37 -57.94 26.36
C ASP A 250 15.30 -56.86 26.59
N SER A 251 14.64 -57.02 27.72
CA SER A 251 13.43 -56.36 28.16
C SER A 251 13.68 -55.74 29.53
N SER A 252 13.69 -54.42 29.64
CA SER A 252 13.27 -53.72 30.87
C SER A 252 13.30 -52.19 30.73
N SER A 253 12.10 -51.61 30.63
CA SER A 253 11.59 -50.49 31.45
C SER A 253 10.57 -49.71 30.64
N GLY A 254 9.32 -49.78 31.10
CA GLY A 254 8.22 -49.02 30.53
C GLY A 254 8.41 -47.54 30.85
N ARG A 255 8.56 -46.73 29.80
CA ARG A 255 8.13 -45.33 29.80
C ARG A 255 7.85 -44.93 28.35
N ALA A 256 6.60 -44.55 28.09
CA ALA A 256 6.18 -44.03 26.81
C ALA A 256 6.87 -42.68 26.57
N VAL A 257 7.82 -42.66 25.63
CA VAL A 257 8.30 -41.45 24.96
C VAL A 257 7.83 -41.58 23.52
N GLY A 258 6.65 -41.02 23.25
CA GLY A 258 6.17 -40.81 21.89
C GLY A 258 6.81 -39.53 21.35
N VAL A 259 7.21 -39.59 20.07
CA VAL A 259 7.79 -38.50 19.28
C VAL A 259 9.27 -38.22 19.61
N GLY A 260 10.17 -38.85 18.86
CA GLY A 260 11.62 -38.58 18.98
C GLY A 260 12.53 -39.50 18.17
N LEU A 261 12.02 -40.65 17.68
CA LEU A 261 12.86 -41.66 17.01
C LEU A 261 12.69 -41.73 15.47
N ILE A 262 11.82 -40.92 14.87
CA ILE A 262 11.64 -40.89 13.42
C ILE A 262 12.62 -39.91 12.74
N SER A 263 13.09 -38.87 13.44
CA SER A 263 14.09 -37.95 12.90
C SER A 263 15.49 -38.61 12.79
N ALA A 264 15.92 -39.35 13.82
CA ALA A 264 17.24 -39.99 13.84
C ALA A 264 17.41 -41.22 12.91
N LEU A 265 16.31 -41.84 12.46
CA LEU A 265 16.36 -43.01 11.55
C LEU A 265 16.19 -42.63 10.07
N LEU A 266 15.67 -41.43 9.77
CA LEU A 266 15.64 -40.90 8.40
C LEU A 266 16.98 -40.25 8.01
N ASP A 267 17.78 -39.81 8.98
CA ASP A 267 19.12 -39.24 8.77
C ASP A 267 20.18 -40.27 8.32
N THR A 268 19.88 -41.58 8.41
CA THR A 268 20.86 -42.65 8.14
C THR A 268 20.56 -43.52 6.91
N ARG A 269 19.45 -43.28 6.19
CA ARG A 269 19.07 -44.13 5.03
C ARG A 269 18.86 -43.42 3.69
N VAL A 270 18.80 -42.10 3.69
CA VAL A 270 19.14 -41.30 2.52
C VAL A 270 20.44 -40.63 2.92
N GLY A 271 21.52 -40.84 2.18
CA GLY A 271 22.78 -40.16 2.46
C GLY A 271 22.54 -38.67 2.36
N ALA A 272 22.29 -38.02 3.49
CA ALA A 272 22.59 -36.62 3.69
C ALA A 272 24.09 -36.54 3.42
N VAL A 273 24.43 -36.19 2.17
CA VAL A 273 25.73 -35.65 1.87
C VAL A 273 25.78 -34.41 2.75
N GLN A 274 26.38 -34.53 3.94
CA GLN A 274 26.92 -33.39 4.64
C GLN A 274 27.90 -32.79 3.64
N ILE A 275 27.42 -31.82 2.85
CA ILE A 275 28.27 -30.93 2.07
C ILE A 275 28.90 -30.01 3.13
N GLN A 276 29.78 -30.58 3.97
CA GLN A 276 30.77 -29.85 4.76
C GLN A 276 31.90 -29.40 3.84
N ASP A 277 31.56 -28.88 2.67
CA ASP A 277 32.55 -28.35 1.77
C ASP A 277 32.89 -26.95 2.23
N SER A 278 34.14 -26.73 2.64
CA SER A 278 34.65 -25.44 3.13
C SER A 278 34.47 -24.26 2.15
N SER A 279 34.05 -24.56 0.92
CA SER A 279 33.75 -23.59 -0.15
C SER A 279 32.53 -22.70 0.13
N PHE A 280 31.66 -23.04 1.08
CA PHE A 280 30.45 -22.28 1.41
C PHE A 280 30.70 -20.98 2.20
N GLN A 281 31.88 -20.81 2.79
CA GLN A 281 32.24 -19.75 3.77
C GLN A 281 32.56 -18.37 3.15
N ARG A 282 31.87 -17.91 2.10
CA ARG A 282 32.21 -16.62 1.47
C ARG A 282 31.17 -15.55 1.69
N SER A 283 31.66 -14.32 1.87
CA SER A 283 30.85 -13.14 2.14
C SER A 283 30.20 -12.61 0.86
N LEU A 284 28.90 -12.36 0.90
CA LEU A 284 28.17 -11.69 -0.18
C LEU A 284 27.94 -10.22 0.16
N LYS A 285 28.02 -9.34 -0.84
CA LYS A 285 27.77 -7.92 -0.61
C LYS A 285 26.27 -7.62 -0.53
N THR A 286 25.47 -8.17 -1.44
CA THR A 286 24.02 -7.95 -1.43
C THR A 286 23.28 -9.23 -1.81
N LEU A 287 22.29 -9.58 -1.00
CA LEU A 287 21.34 -10.65 -1.25
C LEU A 287 19.93 -10.08 -1.24
N GLU A 288 19.12 -10.46 -2.21
CA GLU A 288 17.72 -10.09 -2.30
C GLU A 288 16.87 -11.36 -2.28
N LEU A 289 15.98 -11.46 -1.28
CA LEU A 289 15.10 -12.61 -1.05
C LEU A 289 13.64 -12.20 -1.16
N ARG A 290 12.90 -12.85 -2.06
CA ARG A 290 11.45 -12.67 -2.19
C ARG A 290 10.69 -13.67 -1.31
N LYS A 291 9.65 -13.21 -0.62
CA LYS A 291 8.71 -14.10 0.10
C LYS A 291 7.72 -14.72 -0.89
N LEU A 292 7.42 -16.00 -0.72
CA LEU A 292 6.33 -16.67 -1.42
C LEU A 292 4.97 -16.10 -0.97
N SER A 293 4.01 -16.03 -1.89
CA SER A 293 2.61 -15.79 -1.56
C SER A 293 2.03 -16.96 -0.77
N ARG A 294 0.93 -16.73 -0.06
CA ARG A 294 0.21 -17.81 0.63
C ARG A 294 -0.34 -18.84 -0.37
N GLU A 295 -0.75 -18.42 -1.56
CA GLU A 295 -1.14 -19.36 -2.62
C GLU A 295 0.03 -20.24 -3.07
N GLU A 296 1.22 -19.64 -3.30
CA GLU A 296 2.45 -20.36 -3.68
C GLU A 296 2.90 -21.32 -2.56
N GLU A 297 2.87 -20.89 -1.30
CA GLU A 297 3.17 -21.75 -0.14
C GLU A 297 2.20 -22.95 -0.06
N THR A 298 0.90 -22.71 -0.28
CA THR A 298 -0.12 -23.76 -0.21
C THR A 298 0.02 -24.77 -1.36
N LEU A 299 0.37 -24.32 -2.56
CA LEU A 299 0.68 -25.21 -3.68
C LEU A 299 1.90 -26.07 -3.36
N GLN A 300 2.96 -25.46 -2.83
CA GLN A 300 4.19 -26.16 -2.49
C GLN A 300 4.00 -27.22 -1.38
N TYR A 301 3.21 -26.91 -0.34
CA TYR A 301 2.97 -27.83 0.79
C TYR A 301 2.22 -29.11 0.37
N ASN A 302 1.35 -29.02 -0.64
CA ASN A 302 0.62 -30.18 -1.16
C ASN A 302 1.50 -31.07 -2.07
N GLU A 303 2.56 -30.51 -2.65
CA GLU A 303 3.42 -31.19 -3.61
C GLU A 303 4.68 -31.80 -2.97
N PHE A 304 5.22 -31.17 -1.93
CA PHE A 304 6.44 -31.61 -1.24
C PHE A 304 6.16 -32.01 0.23
N LEU A 305 5.41 -33.10 0.42
CA LEU A 305 5.09 -33.67 1.75
C LEU A 305 6.30 -34.26 2.52
N GLY A 306 7.55 -33.86 2.21
CA GLY A 306 8.73 -34.48 2.83
C GLY A 306 10.03 -33.70 2.83
N TYR A 307 10.10 -32.49 2.28
CA TYR A 307 11.29 -31.64 2.36
C TYR A 307 10.85 -30.21 2.67
N ASP A 308 11.31 -29.66 3.80
CA ASP A 308 11.08 -28.26 4.16
C ASP A 308 11.68 -27.37 3.07
N THR A 309 10.83 -26.83 2.20
CA THR A 309 11.22 -26.05 1.03
C THR A 309 11.59 -24.60 1.37
N TRP A 310 12.23 -24.38 2.51
CA TRP A 310 12.68 -23.07 3.00
C TRP A 310 14.00 -22.65 2.32
N TYR A 311 14.12 -22.86 1.01
CA TYR A 311 15.38 -22.79 0.26
C TYR A 311 16.12 -21.46 0.43
N GLY A 312 15.42 -20.33 0.56
CA GLY A 312 16.05 -19.04 0.84
C GLY A 312 16.70 -18.97 2.24
N ARG A 313 16.04 -19.57 3.25
CA ARG A 313 16.53 -19.61 4.64
C ARG A 313 17.69 -20.58 4.78
N ASP A 314 17.54 -21.81 4.28
CA ASP A 314 18.60 -22.82 4.38
C ASP A 314 19.86 -22.38 3.63
N TRP A 315 19.68 -21.75 2.47
CA TRP A 315 20.82 -21.21 1.73
C TRP A 315 21.51 -20.06 2.49
N LEU A 316 20.73 -19.14 3.08
CA LEU A 316 21.30 -18.06 3.89
C LEU A 316 22.01 -18.60 5.13
N ALA A 317 21.44 -19.61 5.81
CA ALA A 317 22.01 -20.25 6.98
C ALA A 317 23.36 -20.94 6.73
N ASN A 318 23.60 -21.37 5.49
CA ASN A 318 24.89 -21.94 5.07
C ASN A 318 25.95 -20.89 4.70
N ARG A 319 25.64 -19.59 4.77
CA ARG A 319 26.60 -18.49 4.49
C ARG A 319 27.23 -17.97 5.78
N GLU A 320 28.53 -17.67 5.71
CA GLU A 320 29.25 -17.06 6.84
C GLU A 320 28.81 -15.61 7.07
N SER A 321 28.66 -14.81 6.00
CA SER A 321 28.21 -13.42 6.10
C SER A 321 27.56 -12.87 4.83
N VAL A 322 26.63 -11.94 5.01
CA VAL A 322 25.98 -11.15 3.96
C VAL A 322 25.96 -9.68 4.39
N HIS A 323 26.54 -8.76 3.62
CA HIS A 323 26.60 -7.36 4.05
C HIS A 323 25.21 -6.70 4.06
N THR A 324 24.43 -6.85 2.98
CA THR A 324 23.08 -6.30 2.89
C THR A 324 22.09 -7.37 2.43
N LEU A 325 21.04 -7.57 3.21
CA LEU A 325 19.89 -8.39 2.88
C LEU A 325 18.70 -7.49 2.54
N THR A 326 18.14 -7.62 1.33
CA THR A 326 16.92 -6.95 0.91
C THR A 326 15.79 -7.97 0.84
N LEU A 327 14.67 -7.66 1.47
CA LEU A 327 13.50 -8.54 1.56
C LEU A 327 12.41 -8.05 0.60
N SER A 328 12.34 -8.63 -0.58
CA SER A 328 11.64 -8.01 -1.70
C SER A 328 10.12 -8.18 -1.69
N PRO A 329 9.37 -7.15 -2.16
CA PRO A 329 7.93 -7.22 -2.40
C PRO A 329 7.56 -8.32 -3.44
N PRO A 330 6.29 -8.74 -3.55
CA PRO A 330 5.08 -8.02 -3.14
C PRO A 330 4.61 -8.28 -1.70
N PHE A 331 5.14 -9.30 -1.03
CA PHE A 331 4.73 -9.64 0.34
C PHE A 331 5.74 -9.11 1.33
N ALA A 332 5.26 -8.24 2.21
CA ALA A 332 6.01 -7.78 3.36
C ALA A 332 6.44 -8.97 4.23
N TRP A 333 7.76 -9.17 4.38
CA TRP A 333 8.30 -10.02 5.42
C TRP A 333 7.96 -9.38 6.76
N ASP A 334 7.27 -10.11 7.63
CA ASP A 334 7.07 -9.64 9.00
C ASP A 334 8.41 -9.61 9.75
N ALA A 335 8.55 -8.71 10.72
CA ALA A 335 9.74 -8.54 11.52
C ALA A 335 10.18 -9.86 12.19
N HIS A 336 9.24 -10.68 12.66
CA HIS A 336 9.55 -11.99 13.21
C HIS A 336 10.30 -12.87 12.21
N LEU A 337 9.71 -13.07 11.02
CA LEU A 337 10.31 -13.90 9.97
C LEU A 337 11.63 -13.32 9.45
N ALA A 338 11.73 -11.99 9.36
CA ALA A 338 12.93 -11.32 8.91
C ALA A 338 14.09 -11.50 9.91
N MET A 339 13.82 -11.42 11.22
CA MET A 339 14.84 -11.59 12.26
C MET A 339 15.20 -13.06 12.46
N GLU A 340 14.25 -13.98 12.33
CA GLU A 340 14.49 -15.43 12.29
C GLU A 340 15.40 -15.82 11.11
N LEU A 341 15.20 -15.20 9.95
CA LEU A 341 15.97 -15.46 8.75
C LEU A 341 17.46 -15.07 8.89
N VAL A 342 17.76 -14.01 9.63
CA VAL A 342 19.14 -13.50 9.81
C VAL A 342 19.80 -13.99 11.10
N GLU A 343 19.11 -14.84 11.87
CA GLU A 343 19.60 -15.43 13.12
C GLU A 343 20.78 -16.39 12.92
N SER A 344 20.93 -17.02 11.77
CA SER A 344 22.05 -17.96 11.52
C SER A 344 23.26 -17.32 10.85
N THR A 345 23.14 -16.08 10.36
CA THR A 345 24.07 -15.51 9.38
C THR A 345 24.52 -14.12 9.79
N GLN A 346 25.81 -13.79 9.61
CA GLN A 346 26.28 -12.43 9.91
C GLN A 346 25.77 -11.45 8.86
N VAL A 347 24.66 -10.77 9.19
CA VAL A 347 24.07 -9.71 8.36
C VAL A 347 24.37 -8.34 8.98
N LYS A 348 24.81 -7.38 8.16
CA LYS A 348 25.04 -5.99 8.64
C LYS A 348 23.85 -5.08 8.40
N THR A 349 23.13 -5.27 7.30
CA THR A 349 21.98 -4.45 6.94
C THR A 349 20.81 -5.29 6.46
N VAL A 350 19.60 -5.04 6.99
CA VAL A 350 18.36 -5.69 6.55
C VAL A 350 17.40 -4.62 6.02
N ARG A 351 16.80 -4.83 4.85
CA ARG A 351 15.89 -3.87 4.22
C ARG A 351 14.54 -4.48 3.87
N SER A 352 13.52 -3.63 3.82
CA SER A 352 12.19 -3.89 3.27
C SER A 352 11.31 -4.90 4.04
N PHE A 353 11.53 -5.07 5.35
CA PHE A 353 10.60 -5.81 6.20
C PHE A 353 9.48 -4.91 6.75
N THR A 354 8.50 -5.53 7.39
CA THR A 354 7.36 -4.85 7.99
C THR A 354 7.24 -5.19 9.47
N VAL A 355 7.04 -4.19 10.31
CA VAL A 355 6.71 -4.39 11.73
C VAL A 355 5.20 -4.48 11.86
N THR A 356 4.71 -5.61 12.38
CA THR A 356 3.29 -5.84 12.65
C THR A 356 3.02 -5.94 14.16
N ALA A 357 1.80 -6.35 14.53
CA ALA A 357 1.44 -6.57 15.92
C ALA A 357 2.01 -7.87 16.49
N ASP A 358 2.42 -8.79 15.62
CA ASP A 358 3.05 -10.03 16.01
C ASP A 358 4.41 -9.71 16.61
N GLU A 359 4.64 -10.16 17.84
CA GLU A 359 5.91 -9.93 18.50
C GLU A 359 6.95 -10.87 17.87
N PRO A 360 8.12 -10.35 17.45
CA PRO A 360 9.17 -11.21 16.97
C PRO A 360 9.63 -12.11 18.11
N ASP A 361 9.71 -13.40 17.83
CA ASP A 361 10.54 -14.30 18.62
C ASP A 361 12.00 -13.87 18.45
N LEU A 362 12.56 -13.39 19.55
CA LEU A 362 13.93 -12.89 19.62
C LEU A 362 14.73 -13.66 20.69
N GLU A 363 14.27 -14.84 21.12
CA GLU A 363 15.00 -15.63 22.12
C GLU A 363 16.46 -15.86 21.68
N ALA A 364 16.70 -16.12 20.40
CA ALA A 364 18.05 -16.29 19.85
C ALA A 364 18.86 -15.00 19.60
N TRP A 365 18.26 -13.84 19.85
CA TRP A 365 18.91 -12.52 19.76
C TRP A 365 19.30 -11.97 21.12
N ILE A 366 18.79 -12.56 22.21
CA ILE A 366 18.94 -12.07 23.57
C ILE A 366 19.75 -13.09 24.36
N ASP A 367 20.80 -12.64 25.05
CA ASP A 367 21.50 -13.46 26.01
C ASP A 367 20.63 -13.60 27.27
N GLU A 368 20.15 -14.82 27.52
CA GLU A 368 19.21 -15.14 28.61
C GLU A 368 19.73 -14.72 29.99
N ASP A 369 21.04 -14.65 30.19
CA ASP A 369 21.64 -14.38 31.49
C ASP A 369 21.67 -12.87 31.84
N ASN A 370 21.72 -11.99 30.85
CA ASN A 370 21.96 -10.55 31.06
C ASN A 370 21.04 -9.61 30.27
N ASP A 371 20.13 -10.11 29.43
CA ASP A 371 19.25 -9.32 28.56
C ASP A 371 20.02 -8.42 27.56
N GLU A 372 21.26 -8.81 27.19
CA GLU A 372 22.07 -8.12 26.19
C GLU A 372 21.88 -8.74 24.79
N PRO A 373 21.96 -7.93 23.72
CA PRO A 373 21.88 -8.46 22.36
C PRO A 373 23.10 -9.34 22.03
N ILE A 374 22.87 -10.60 21.65
CA ILE A 374 23.92 -11.54 21.20
C ILE A 374 24.64 -11.03 19.95
N ARG A 375 23.91 -10.29 19.11
CA ARG A 375 24.36 -9.74 17.83
C ARG A 375 23.63 -8.44 17.54
N SER A 376 24.14 -7.63 16.62
CA SER A 376 23.49 -6.37 16.26
C SER A 376 23.70 -5.99 14.80
N LEU A 377 22.65 -5.42 14.19
CA LEU A 377 22.63 -4.90 12.83
C LEU A 377 23.16 -3.46 12.83
N GLU A 378 23.95 -3.10 11.82
CA GLU A 378 24.46 -1.74 11.62
C GLU A 378 23.39 -0.81 11.04
N ALA A 379 22.46 -1.36 10.25
CA ALA A 379 21.35 -0.61 9.69
C ALA A 379 20.12 -1.48 9.41
N ILE A 380 18.94 -0.88 9.54
CA ILE A 380 17.68 -1.50 9.15
C ILE A 380 16.80 -0.52 8.35
N GLU A 381 16.06 -1.04 7.40
CA GLU A 381 15.03 -0.33 6.65
C GLU A 381 13.75 -1.16 6.70
N GLY A 382 12.66 -0.59 7.23
CA GLY A 382 11.39 -1.30 7.42
C GLY A 382 10.19 -0.38 7.29
N THR A 383 8.99 -0.96 7.28
CA THR A 383 7.72 -0.20 7.26
C THR A 383 6.81 -0.66 8.39
N ILE A 384 6.19 0.25 9.13
CA ILE A 384 5.15 -0.09 10.11
C ILE A 384 3.80 -0.11 9.35
N LYS A 385 3.26 -1.30 9.08
CA LYS A 385 2.02 -1.46 8.30
C LYS A 385 0.82 -1.53 9.23
N ALA A 386 0.34 -0.38 9.68
CA ALA A 386 -0.86 -0.28 10.49
C ALA A 386 -1.67 0.97 10.15
N LYS A 387 -3.00 0.87 10.17
CA LYS A 387 -3.84 2.10 10.12
C LYS A 387 -3.68 2.93 11.40
N ARG A 388 -3.58 2.24 12.53
CA ARG A 388 -3.44 2.79 13.88
C ARG A 388 -2.43 1.93 14.62
N ILE A 389 -1.40 2.55 15.19
CA ILE A 389 -0.39 1.83 15.98
C ILE A 389 -1.04 1.31 17.28
N THR A 390 -0.59 0.16 17.75
CA THR A 390 -1.09 -0.51 18.96
C THR A 390 0.05 -0.77 19.94
N ARG A 391 -0.27 -1.14 21.19
CA ARG A 391 0.75 -1.50 22.19
C ARG A 391 1.62 -2.68 21.72
N SER A 392 1.03 -3.65 21.05
CA SER A 392 1.74 -4.83 20.50
C SER A 392 2.75 -4.42 19.42
N ILE A 393 2.36 -3.52 18.53
CA ILE A 393 3.26 -3.00 17.48
C ILE A 393 4.42 -2.22 18.11
N ILE A 394 4.15 -1.39 19.13
CA ILE A 394 5.21 -0.66 19.85
C ILE A 394 6.14 -1.64 20.58
N SER A 395 5.61 -2.71 21.18
CA SER A 395 6.40 -3.78 21.81
C SER A 395 7.31 -4.47 20.78
N SER A 396 6.75 -4.86 19.64
CA SER A 396 7.46 -5.45 18.50
C SER A 396 8.56 -4.52 17.97
N LEU A 397 8.25 -3.24 17.75
CA LEU A 397 9.23 -2.23 17.36
C LEU A 397 10.34 -2.05 18.41
N ASN A 398 9.97 -2.04 19.70
CA ASN A 398 10.93 -1.91 20.80
C ASN A 398 11.89 -3.09 20.85
N LYS A 399 11.38 -4.30 20.64
CA LYS A 399 12.17 -5.54 20.57
C LYS A 399 13.18 -5.48 19.42
N VAL A 400 12.75 -5.11 18.21
CA VAL A 400 13.66 -4.94 17.06
C VAL A 400 14.70 -3.85 17.33
N HIS A 401 14.26 -2.69 17.81
CA HIS A 401 15.14 -1.56 18.12
C HIS A 401 16.19 -1.91 19.18
N LYS A 402 15.78 -2.52 20.29
CA LYS A 402 16.63 -2.83 21.45
C LYS A 402 17.60 -3.97 21.17
N TYR A 403 17.12 -5.05 20.55
CA TYR A 403 17.88 -6.30 20.47
C TYR A 403 18.48 -6.58 19.10
N CYS A 404 17.90 -6.02 18.03
CA CYS A 404 18.39 -6.30 16.68
C CYS A 404 19.29 -5.19 16.12
N VAL A 405 19.19 -3.94 16.61
CA VAL A 405 19.96 -2.81 16.08
C VAL A 405 21.10 -2.44 17.02
N SER A 406 22.28 -2.20 16.44
CA SER A 406 23.45 -1.76 17.21
C SER A 406 23.21 -0.37 17.83
N PRO A 407 23.82 -0.05 18.99
CA PRO A 407 23.78 1.30 19.52
C PRO A 407 24.35 2.32 18.52
N GLY A 408 23.50 3.21 17.99
CA GLY A 408 23.86 4.16 16.93
C GLY A 408 23.71 3.64 15.50
N GLY A 409 23.18 2.42 15.34
CA GLY A 409 22.77 1.87 14.06
C GLY A 409 21.72 2.75 13.38
N LYS A 410 21.69 2.72 12.04
CA LYS A 410 20.76 3.53 11.26
C LYS A 410 19.41 2.82 11.11
N GLU A 411 18.34 3.47 11.54
CA GLU A 411 16.98 2.99 11.35
C GLU A 411 16.23 3.87 10.35
N ASP A 412 15.69 3.26 9.30
CA ASP A 412 14.85 3.94 8.32
C ASP A 412 13.46 3.32 8.28
N TYR A 413 12.49 4.05 8.82
CA TYR A 413 11.08 3.70 8.78
C TYR A 413 10.26 4.75 8.05
N SER A 414 10.90 5.58 7.21
CA SER A 414 10.30 6.77 6.60
C SER A 414 9.13 6.49 5.64
N SER A 415 8.98 5.24 5.19
CA SER A 415 7.84 4.74 4.41
C SER A 415 6.59 4.46 5.26
N SER A 416 6.69 4.51 6.59
CA SER A 416 5.59 4.20 7.50
C SER A 416 4.51 5.30 7.48
N SER A 417 3.24 4.88 7.52
CA SER A 417 2.12 5.79 7.66
C SER A 417 1.05 5.13 8.53
N PHE A 418 0.79 5.75 9.68
CA PHE A 418 -0.17 5.26 10.67
C PHE A 418 -0.67 6.42 11.53
N ASP A 419 -1.82 6.19 12.16
CA ASP A 419 -2.33 7.01 13.25
C ASP A 419 -1.70 6.61 14.57
N PHE A 420 -1.19 7.59 15.32
CA PHE A 420 -0.67 7.40 16.67
C PHE A 420 -1.71 7.88 17.69
N PRO A 421 -2.38 6.97 18.42
CA PRO A 421 -3.22 7.37 19.53
C PRO A 421 -2.33 7.85 20.66
N PHE A 422 -2.43 9.13 20.97
CA PHE A 422 -1.73 9.72 22.10
C PHE A 422 -2.10 8.99 23.41
N THR A 423 -3.26 8.32 23.42
CA THR A 423 -3.70 7.43 24.50
C THR A 423 -2.85 6.20 24.78
N LEU A 424 -1.96 5.82 23.87
CA LEU A 424 -0.98 4.78 24.14
C LEU A 424 0.08 5.21 25.14
N LEU A 425 0.34 6.51 25.28
CA LEU A 425 1.35 7.04 26.19
C LEU A 425 0.89 7.02 27.66
N TRP A 426 -0.41 6.88 27.92
CA TRP A 426 -0.87 6.64 29.27
C TRP A 426 -0.54 5.21 29.66
N PRO A 427 0.27 5.00 30.72
CA PRO A 427 0.47 3.66 31.24
C PRO A 427 -0.92 3.13 31.62
N PRO A 428 -1.34 1.98 31.08
CA PRO A 428 -2.55 1.37 31.61
C PRO A 428 -2.31 1.04 33.08
N THR A 429 -3.39 1.02 33.85
CA THR A 429 -3.42 0.49 35.21
C THR A 429 -2.94 -0.96 35.27
N ASP A 430 -2.95 -1.66 34.12
CA ASP A 430 -2.40 -2.99 33.94
C ASP A 430 -0.87 -3.02 34.16
N PRO A 431 -0.38 -3.69 35.23
CA PRO A 431 1.03 -3.81 35.50
C PRO A 431 1.80 -4.60 34.43
N TYR A 432 1.13 -5.37 33.58
CA TYR A 432 1.74 -6.21 32.53
C TYR A 432 1.78 -5.54 31.16
N SER A 433 1.40 -4.27 31.05
CA SER A 433 1.45 -3.58 29.76
C SER A 433 2.88 -3.44 29.24
N PRO A 434 3.13 -3.82 27.98
CA PRO A 434 4.45 -3.67 27.35
C PRO A 434 5.00 -2.24 27.43
N ILE A 435 4.13 -1.25 27.39
CA ILE A 435 4.51 0.18 27.47
C ILE A 435 5.09 0.52 28.84
N ARG A 436 4.63 -0.13 29.92
CA ARG A 436 5.20 0.07 31.25
C ARG A 436 6.64 -0.45 31.32
N GLY A 437 6.92 -1.56 30.65
CA GLY A 437 8.29 -2.08 30.46
C GLY A 437 9.18 -1.05 29.79
N ILE A 438 8.71 -0.44 28.69
CA ILE A 438 9.45 0.63 28.00
C ILE A 438 9.77 1.81 28.93
N TYR A 439 8.83 2.25 29.76
CA TYR A 439 9.09 3.31 30.75
C TYR A 439 10.07 2.91 31.87
N SER A 440 10.17 1.62 32.19
CA SER A 440 10.92 1.12 33.35
C SER A 440 12.34 0.65 32.98
N ASP A 441 12.48 0.04 31.81
CA ASP A 441 13.74 -0.54 31.30
C ASP A 441 14.66 0.52 30.71
N GLU A 442 14.10 1.66 30.31
CA GLU A 442 14.87 2.74 29.74
C GLU A 442 15.69 3.46 30.81
N SER A 443 16.93 3.00 31.01
CA SER A 443 17.99 3.78 31.64
C SER A 443 18.04 5.19 31.00
N PRO A 444 18.46 6.26 31.71
CA PRO A 444 18.52 7.61 31.17
C PRO A 444 19.35 7.75 29.86
N THR A 445 20.20 6.77 29.56
CA THR A 445 20.95 6.62 28.30
C THR A 445 20.13 6.12 27.11
N PHE A 446 19.08 5.32 27.34
CA PHE A 446 18.13 4.83 26.32
C PHE A 446 16.77 5.53 26.38
N ALA A 447 16.53 6.33 27.41
CA ALA A 447 15.28 7.05 27.69
C ALA A 447 14.69 7.76 26.47
N SER A 448 13.67 7.13 25.89
CA SER A 448 12.68 7.53 24.89
C SER A 448 12.87 7.13 23.43
N SER A 449 13.85 6.31 23.03
CA SER A 449 14.12 6.12 21.60
C SER A 449 12.95 5.51 20.83
N THR A 450 12.34 4.42 21.29
CA THR A 450 11.27 3.74 20.53
C THR A 450 9.99 4.58 20.44
N LEU A 451 9.53 5.16 21.56
CA LEU A 451 8.32 6.00 21.55
C LEU A 451 8.56 7.32 20.80
N THR A 452 9.76 7.91 20.91
CA THR A 452 10.11 9.12 20.14
C THR A 452 10.25 8.80 18.66
N LEU A 453 10.83 7.66 18.31
CA LEU A 453 10.90 7.16 16.93
C LEU A 453 9.48 6.98 16.38
N ALA A 454 8.62 6.20 17.05
CA ALA A 454 7.24 5.99 16.63
C ALA A 454 6.45 7.30 16.51
N ALA A 455 6.63 8.25 17.44
CA ALA A 455 6.02 9.57 17.36
C ALA A 455 6.52 10.37 16.13
N SER A 456 7.82 10.35 15.85
CA SER A 456 8.41 11.06 14.71
C SER A 456 7.95 10.52 13.35
N LEU A 457 7.60 9.24 13.29
CA LEU A 457 7.13 8.53 12.08
C LEU A 457 5.62 8.68 11.85
N ALA A 458 4.84 8.95 12.89
CA ALA A 458 3.38 9.02 12.79
C ALA A 458 2.93 10.13 11.83
N THR A 459 2.02 9.80 10.92
CA THR A 459 1.49 10.74 9.92
C THR A 459 0.19 11.42 10.38
N SER A 460 -0.53 10.80 11.32
CA SER A 460 -1.64 11.39 12.05
C SER A 460 -1.58 11.03 13.52
N VAL A 461 -2.24 11.82 14.35
CA VAL A 461 -2.28 11.60 15.81
C VAL A 461 -3.71 11.74 16.29
N THR A 462 -4.20 10.77 17.05
CA THR A 462 -5.45 10.89 17.81
C THR A 462 -5.14 11.40 19.21
N PHE A 463 -5.54 12.63 19.52
CA PHE A 463 -5.23 13.34 20.75
C PHE A 463 -6.49 13.55 21.59
N PRO A 464 -6.53 13.19 22.88
CA PRO A 464 -7.72 13.39 23.68
C PRO A 464 -7.87 14.83 24.12
N THR A 465 -9.12 15.26 24.31
CA THR A 465 -9.42 16.59 24.87
C THR A 465 -9.62 16.58 26.39
N SER A 466 -9.56 15.41 27.02
CA SER A 466 -9.76 15.20 28.46
C SER A 466 -9.00 13.95 28.92
N LEU A 467 -8.87 13.77 30.23
CA LEU A 467 -8.26 12.58 30.82
C LEU A 467 -9.21 11.90 31.80
N ALA A 468 -9.25 10.57 31.75
CA ALA A 468 -9.86 9.78 32.82
C ALA A 468 -9.15 10.09 34.16
N GLN A 469 -9.89 10.03 35.27
CA GLN A 469 -9.47 10.49 36.60
C GLN A 469 -8.19 9.85 37.17
N ASP A 470 -7.67 8.78 36.55
CA ASP A 470 -6.56 7.99 37.06
C ASP A 470 -5.20 8.27 36.37
N THR A 471 -4.33 8.92 37.16
CA THR A 471 -2.86 8.85 37.20
C THR A 471 -2.07 8.91 35.88
N ILE A 472 -1.74 10.14 35.47
CA ILE A 472 -0.54 10.38 34.66
C ILE A 472 0.68 10.11 35.54
N ILE A 473 1.50 9.13 35.16
CA ILE A 473 2.76 8.86 35.88
C ILE A 473 3.77 9.99 35.65
N PRO A 474 4.63 10.32 36.63
CA PRO A 474 5.69 11.32 36.45
C PRO A 474 6.60 11.08 35.23
N ALA A 475 6.82 9.82 34.86
CA ALA A 475 7.63 9.45 33.69
C ALA A 475 7.04 9.93 32.35
N PHE A 476 5.73 10.15 32.26
CA PHE A 476 5.13 10.74 31.06
C PHE A 476 5.61 12.19 30.86
N TYR A 477 5.69 12.97 31.94
CA TYR A 477 6.14 14.36 31.86
C TYR A 477 7.63 14.49 31.53
N SER A 478 8.46 13.50 31.86
CA SER A 478 9.86 13.47 31.41
C SER A 478 10.01 13.04 29.94
N LEU A 479 9.07 12.26 29.42
CA LEU A 479 9.00 11.87 28.01
C LEU A 479 8.47 13.00 27.12
N LEU A 480 7.48 13.77 27.57
CA LEU A 480 6.79 14.80 26.79
C LEU A 480 7.73 15.82 26.10
N PRO A 481 8.81 16.32 26.74
CA PRO A 481 9.88 17.10 26.10
C PRO A 481 10.47 16.51 24.82
N LYS A 482 10.55 15.19 24.75
CA LYS A 482 11.26 14.43 23.71
C LYS A 482 10.35 14.01 22.56
N LEU A 483 9.04 13.94 22.80
CA LEU A 483 8.06 13.59 21.77
C LEU A 483 7.91 14.74 20.77
N VAL A 484 8.31 14.48 19.53
CA VAL A 484 8.12 15.40 18.40
C VAL A 484 7.53 14.62 17.24
N PHE A 485 6.28 14.93 16.90
CA PHE A 485 5.56 14.35 15.77
C PHE A 485 5.85 15.14 14.51
N SER A 486 7.11 15.09 14.06
CA SER A 486 7.63 15.87 12.93
C SER A 486 6.96 15.54 11.59
N SER A 487 6.47 14.31 11.43
CA SER A 487 5.78 13.83 10.23
C SER A 487 4.25 14.00 10.28
N ALA A 488 3.67 14.26 11.46
CA ALA A 488 2.23 14.34 11.62
C ALA A 488 1.65 15.55 10.88
N ARG A 489 0.67 15.29 10.01
CA ARG A 489 -0.04 16.31 9.24
C ARG A 489 -1.46 16.56 9.75
N THR A 490 -2.02 15.58 10.42
CA THR A 490 -3.40 15.60 10.92
C THR A 490 -3.41 15.30 12.42
N LEU A 491 -4.17 16.09 13.18
CA LEU A 491 -4.43 15.87 14.60
C LEU A 491 -5.93 15.68 14.79
N THR A 492 -6.35 14.49 15.18
CA THR A 492 -7.75 14.13 15.42
C THR A 492 -8.05 14.26 16.91
N LEU A 493 -8.98 15.13 17.29
CA LEU A 493 -9.38 15.33 18.67
C LEU A 493 -10.43 14.28 19.08
N GLN A 494 -10.14 13.55 20.15
CA GLN A 494 -11.04 12.52 20.68
C GLN A 494 -12.05 13.15 21.65
N PRO A 495 -13.35 12.79 21.58
CA PRO A 495 -14.37 13.25 22.52
C PRO A 495 -14.01 12.98 23.97
N ALA A 496 -14.30 13.95 24.83
CA ALA A 496 -14.29 13.80 26.27
C ALA A 496 -15.50 12.99 26.74
N ARG A 497 -15.32 12.25 27.83
CA ARG A 497 -16.45 11.70 28.59
C ARG A 497 -16.84 12.71 29.67
N ASP A 498 -18.11 12.72 30.04
CA ASP A 498 -18.64 13.64 31.07
C ASP A 498 -17.94 13.51 32.44
N THR A 499 -17.26 12.39 32.69
CA THR A 499 -16.51 12.11 33.92
C THR A 499 -15.02 12.50 33.86
N ASP A 500 -14.53 12.93 32.71
CA ASP A 500 -13.11 13.17 32.50
C ASP A 500 -12.68 14.55 33.03
N ASN A 501 -11.45 14.63 33.52
CA ASN A 501 -10.81 15.88 33.92
C ASN A 501 -10.25 16.64 32.71
N PRO A 502 -10.09 17.97 32.79
CA PRO A 502 -9.39 18.74 31.77
C PRO A 502 -7.94 18.27 31.61
N LEU A 503 -7.36 18.52 30.43
CA LEU A 503 -5.96 18.19 30.18
C LEU A 503 -5.03 18.99 31.09
N PRO A 504 -3.93 18.40 31.60
CA PRO A 504 -2.96 19.12 32.40
C PRO A 504 -2.34 20.28 31.62
N PRO A 505 -2.16 21.46 32.26
CA PRO A 505 -1.55 22.61 31.60
C PRO A 505 -0.18 22.34 30.94
N PRO A 506 0.72 21.51 31.52
CA PRO A 506 1.98 21.17 30.86
C PRO A 506 1.79 20.46 29.51
N LEU A 507 0.72 19.70 29.31
CA LEU A 507 0.46 19.04 28.03
C LEU A 507 0.01 20.07 26.98
N LEU A 508 -0.95 20.92 27.34
CA LEU A 508 -1.46 21.98 26.48
C LEU A 508 -0.37 22.96 26.06
N PHE A 509 0.48 23.40 27.00
CA PHE A 509 1.56 24.35 26.74
C PHE A 509 2.62 23.84 25.74
N ASN A 510 2.74 22.52 25.57
CA ASN A 510 3.74 21.92 24.68
C ASN A 510 3.19 21.56 23.29
N LEU A 511 1.91 21.80 22.98
CA LEU A 511 1.28 21.38 21.72
C LEU A 511 2.04 21.89 20.48
N GLY A 512 2.38 23.18 20.44
CA GLY A 512 3.12 23.78 19.33
C GLY A 512 4.49 23.13 19.06
N ARG A 513 5.18 22.67 20.12
CA ARG A 513 6.47 21.97 20.01
C ARG A 513 6.28 20.51 19.59
N VAL A 514 5.30 19.83 20.17
CA VAL A 514 5.04 18.40 19.96
C VAL A 514 4.51 18.16 18.54
N PHE A 515 3.72 19.09 17.99
CA PHE A 515 3.06 18.95 16.69
C PHE A 515 3.43 20.05 15.69
N PRO A 516 4.71 20.26 15.36
CA PRO A 516 5.16 21.42 14.57
C PRO A 516 4.65 21.40 13.12
N SER A 517 4.33 20.21 12.61
CA SER A 517 4.00 19.92 11.21
C SER A 517 2.50 19.76 10.93
N VAL A 518 1.66 19.82 11.96
CA VAL A 518 0.21 19.59 11.84
C VAL A 518 -0.42 20.75 11.07
N ARG A 519 -1.13 20.41 10.00
CA ARG A 519 -1.81 21.36 9.11
C ARG A 519 -3.32 21.22 9.14
N SER A 520 -3.81 20.05 9.55
CA SER A 520 -5.24 19.75 9.65
C SER A 520 -5.57 19.32 11.08
N ILE A 521 -6.57 19.96 11.68
CA ILE A 521 -7.23 19.46 12.89
C ILE A 521 -8.53 18.79 12.46
N ASP A 522 -8.83 17.64 13.02
CA ASP A 522 -10.10 16.92 12.84
C ASP A 522 -10.81 16.84 14.18
N LEU A 523 -11.92 17.57 14.32
CA LEU A 523 -12.77 17.60 15.51
C LEU A 523 -13.73 16.40 15.54
N GLY A 524 -13.68 15.49 14.57
CA GLY A 524 -14.56 14.34 14.50
C GLY A 524 -16.02 14.78 14.46
N ARG A 525 -16.84 14.27 15.40
CA ARG A 525 -18.26 14.64 15.50
C ARG A 525 -18.54 16.00 16.14
N ALA A 526 -17.50 16.72 16.58
CA ALA A 526 -17.59 17.95 17.36
C ALA A 526 -18.49 17.87 18.61
N GLN A 527 -18.80 16.67 19.10
CA GLN A 527 -19.60 16.46 20.30
C GLN A 527 -18.68 16.16 21.49
N GLN A 528 -18.97 16.82 22.61
CA GLN A 528 -18.28 16.62 23.89
C GLN A 528 -16.75 16.81 23.80
N LEU A 529 -16.28 17.76 22.99
CA LEU A 529 -14.86 18.09 23.00
C LEU A 529 -14.56 19.03 24.17
N GLY A 530 -13.45 18.78 24.86
CA GLY A 530 -12.93 19.69 25.88
C GLY A 530 -12.53 21.01 25.23
N GLU A 531 -13.32 22.06 25.44
CA GLU A 531 -13.20 23.35 24.78
C GLU A 531 -11.80 23.95 24.90
N GLU A 532 -11.22 23.97 26.10
CA GLU A 532 -9.87 24.49 26.35
C GLU A 532 -8.83 23.79 25.45
N ALA A 533 -8.94 22.48 25.28
CA ALA A 533 -8.03 21.71 24.44
C ALA A 533 -8.20 22.07 22.96
N VAL A 534 -9.44 22.29 22.48
CA VAL A 534 -9.71 22.72 21.11
C VAL A 534 -9.10 24.09 20.85
N VAL A 535 -9.40 25.07 21.72
CA VAL A 535 -8.92 26.46 21.61
C VAL A 535 -7.39 26.49 21.60
N LYS A 536 -6.74 25.85 22.59
CA LYS A 536 -5.28 25.77 22.66
C LYS A 536 -4.66 25.08 21.45
N THR A 537 -5.28 24.02 20.94
CA THR A 537 -4.78 23.34 19.74
C THR A 537 -4.85 24.24 18.50
N ILE A 538 -5.90 25.04 18.34
CA ILE A 538 -6.05 25.92 17.18
C ILE A 538 -5.13 27.14 17.27
N ASP A 539 -4.90 27.65 18.48
CA ASP A 539 -4.11 28.86 18.71
C ASP A 539 -2.60 28.58 18.76
N ASP A 540 -2.18 27.49 19.41
CA ASP A 540 -0.75 27.24 19.65
C ASP A 540 -0.06 26.49 18.51
N LEU A 541 -0.81 25.90 17.57
CA LEU A 541 -0.23 25.15 16.45
C LEU A 541 0.12 26.08 15.26
N PRO A 542 1.42 26.29 14.96
CA PRO A 542 1.86 27.31 13.98
C PRO A 542 1.49 26.98 12.53
N SER A 543 1.33 25.69 12.24
CA SER A 543 1.16 25.16 10.88
C SER A 543 -0.30 24.86 10.53
N VAL A 544 -1.25 25.06 11.45
CA VAL A 544 -2.66 24.74 11.20
C VAL A 544 -3.22 25.66 10.12
N ARG A 545 -3.90 25.04 9.15
CA ARG A 545 -4.55 25.73 8.02
C ARG A 545 -5.94 25.18 7.76
N VAL A 546 -6.25 23.97 8.22
CA VAL A 546 -7.53 23.31 7.98
C VAL A 546 -8.11 22.83 9.30
N VAL A 547 -9.38 23.13 9.55
CA VAL A 547 -10.16 22.53 10.65
C VAL A 547 -11.30 21.75 10.03
N ARG A 548 -11.43 20.47 10.39
CA ARG A 548 -12.45 19.56 9.88
C ARG A 548 -13.38 19.16 11.01
N PHE A 549 -14.65 19.01 10.70
CA PHE A 549 -15.60 18.38 11.59
C PHE A 549 -16.72 17.74 10.77
N ALA A 550 -17.42 16.79 11.38
CA ALA A 550 -18.58 16.15 10.82
C ALA A 550 -19.76 16.35 11.78
N CYS A 551 -20.88 16.86 11.31
CA CYS A 551 -22.10 16.87 12.10
C CYS A 551 -22.78 15.50 11.97
N PRO A 552 -22.88 14.70 13.05
CA PRO A 552 -23.58 13.42 12.97
C PRO A 552 -25.08 13.66 12.73
N PRO A 553 -25.77 12.73 12.05
CA PRO A 553 -27.23 12.79 11.99
C PRO A 553 -27.76 12.67 13.42
N ARG A 554 -28.55 13.65 13.87
CA ARG A 554 -29.30 13.50 15.11
C ARG A 554 -30.37 12.45 14.86
N TYR A 555 -30.24 11.29 15.52
CA TYR A 555 -31.35 10.34 15.54
C TYR A 555 -32.49 11.00 16.29
N VAL A 556 -33.63 11.18 15.61
CA VAL A 556 -34.88 11.76 16.11
C VAL A 556 -35.47 10.84 17.18
N ALA A 557 -34.81 10.75 18.33
CA ALA A 557 -35.30 10.02 19.48
C ALA A 557 -36.24 10.94 20.27
N PHE A 558 -37.43 11.23 19.73
CA PHE A 558 -38.63 11.78 20.40
C PHE A 558 -38.50 13.00 21.34
N VAL A 559 -37.33 13.64 21.46
CA VAL A 559 -37.17 14.88 22.22
C VAL A 559 -37.33 16.03 21.22
N PRO A 560 -38.45 16.76 21.27
CA PRO A 560 -38.61 17.98 20.47
C PRO A 560 -37.68 19.05 21.04
N GLU A 561 -37.28 19.99 20.19
CA GLU A 561 -36.61 21.25 20.54
C GLU A 561 -35.10 21.15 20.76
N ARG A 562 -34.34 21.12 19.66
CA ARG A 562 -33.31 22.14 19.44
C ARG A 562 -32.94 22.20 17.96
N PRO A 563 -32.94 23.40 17.35
CA PRO A 563 -32.47 23.59 16.00
C PRO A 563 -30.96 23.21 15.91
N ASP A 564 -30.26 23.01 14.80
CA ASP A 564 -30.49 22.69 13.39
C ASP A 564 -29.06 22.76 12.78
N GLY A 565 -28.84 22.53 11.48
CA GLY A 565 -27.49 22.48 10.91
C GLY A 565 -26.65 23.75 11.18
N PHE A 566 -25.44 23.64 11.74
CA PHE A 566 -24.57 24.81 11.99
C PHE A 566 -23.30 24.79 11.13
N PHE A 567 -22.75 25.95 10.73
CA PHE A 567 -21.50 26.02 9.96
C PHE A 567 -20.22 25.85 10.78
N LEU A 568 -20.23 26.26 12.06
CA LEU A 568 -19.04 26.30 12.90
C LEU A 568 -19.38 25.80 14.32
N PRO A 569 -18.57 24.88 14.89
CA PRO A 569 -18.68 24.54 16.31
C PRO A 569 -18.48 25.76 17.21
N SER A 570 -19.27 25.88 18.27
CA SER A 570 -19.23 27.01 19.23
C SER A 570 -17.84 27.26 19.82
N TYR A 571 -17.09 26.19 20.09
CA TYR A 571 -15.72 26.24 20.64
C TYR A 571 -14.77 27.09 19.80
N LEU A 572 -15.03 27.24 18.49
CA LEU A 572 -14.19 28.06 17.61
C LEU A 572 -14.27 29.54 17.97
N ARG A 573 -15.40 30.05 18.51
CA ARG A 573 -15.59 31.45 18.90
C ARG A 573 -14.52 31.93 19.88
N ASN A 574 -14.08 31.03 20.77
CA ASN A 574 -13.13 31.34 21.82
C ASN A 574 -11.66 31.26 21.37
N CYS A 575 -11.41 30.95 20.10
CA CYS A 575 -10.06 30.99 19.54
C CYS A 575 -9.61 32.44 19.25
N SER A 576 -8.32 32.70 19.43
CA SER A 576 -7.70 33.99 19.19
C SER A 576 -7.80 34.44 17.72
N SER A 577 -7.85 35.75 17.46
CA SER A 577 -7.67 36.31 16.10
C SER A 577 -6.25 36.22 15.58
N GLU A 578 -5.28 36.02 16.46
CA GLU A 578 -3.89 35.88 16.06
C GLU A 578 -3.61 34.47 15.54
N GLY A 579 -2.73 34.37 14.55
CA GLY A 579 -2.29 33.10 13.98
C GLY A 579 -2.59 32.95 12.49
N PRO A 580 -2.43 31.72 11.96
CA PRO A 580 -2.59 31.46 10.55
C PRO A 580 -4.06 31.51 10.09
N LEU A 581 -4.24 31.85 8.82
CA LEU A 581 -5.54 31.80 8.15
C LEU A 581 -6.05 30.36 8.02
N LEU A 582 -7.34 30.17 8.26
CA LEU A 582 -8.00 28.88 8.38
C LEU A 582 -8.96 28.61 7.20
N HIS A 583 -9.02 27.34 6.83
CA HIS A 583 -10.03 26.73 5.98
C HIS A 583 -10.85 25.76 6.82
N ILE A 584 -12.12 26.10 7.05
CA ILE A 584 -13.03 25.24 7.78
C ILE A 584 -13.70 24.27 6.80
N LYS A 585 -13.75 22.97 7.15
CA LYS A 585 -14.41 21.93 6.38
C LYS A 585 -15.43 21.20 7.24
N GLY A 586 -16.71 21.40 6.96
CA GLY A 586 -17.80 20.67 7.62
C GLY A 586 -18.37 19.59 6.71
N ALA A 587 -18.65 18.41 7.27
CA ALA A 587 -19.39 17.35 6.60
C ALA A 587 -20.73 17.12 7.32
N PHE A 588 -21.84 17.30 6.62
CA PHE A 588 -23.18 17.25 7.15
C PHE A 588 -23.93 16.06 6.58
N ARG A 589 -24.46 15.24 7.48
CA ARG A 589 -25.38 14.15 7.14
C ARG A 589 -26.72 14.53 7.73
N SER A 590 -27.50 15.33 7.02
CA SER A 590 -28.85 15.67 7.43
C SER A 590 -29.86 14.86 6.60
N PRO A 591 -30.83 14.17 7.22
CA PRO A 591 -32.08 13.86 6.54
C PRO A 591 -32.84 15.17 6.36
N PHE A 592 -33.03 15.61 5.12
CA PHE A 592 -33.65 16.90 4.80
C PHE A 592 -35.14 16.96 5.23
N GLY A 593 -35.40 17.19 6.52
CA GLY A 593 -36.67 17.68 7.02
C GLY A 593 -36.65 19.20 6.96
N GLY A 594 -37.21 19.79 5.90
CA GLY A 594 -37.17 21.23 5.60
C GLY A 594 -37.95 22.14 6.55
N SER A 595 -37.71 22.05 7.86
CA SER A 595 -38.21 23.01 8.87
C SER A 595 -37.14 23.41 9.88
N GLU A 596 -35.89 23.04 9.61
CA GLU A 596 -34.77 23.11 10.53
C GLU A 596 -33.78 24.20 10.04
N GLY A 597 -33.77 25.37 10.70
CA GLY A 597 -33.06 26.60 10.32
C GLY A 597 -31.56 26.57 10.58
N TRP A 598 -30.75 26.79 9.55
CA TRP A 598 -29.30 26.75 9.68
C TRP A 598 -28.73 27.96 10.45
N SER A 599 -27.70 27.75 11.27
CA SER A 599 -26.99 28.82 12.00
C SER A 599 -25.51 28.89 11.64
N LEU A 600 -24.89 30.07 11.75
CA LEU A 600 -23.44 30.16 11.57
C LEU A 600 -22.68 29.39 12.65
N TRP A 601 -23.19 29.41 13.88
CA TRP A 601 -22.56 28.82 15.06
C TRP A 601 -23.49 27.89 15.82
N ASP A 602 -22.94 26.81 16.38
CA ASP A 602 -23.66 25.94 17.31
C ASP A 602 -24.02 26.70 18.61
N GLY A 603 -25.25 26.54 19.10
CA GLY A 603 -25.66 27.04 20.43
C GLY A 603 -25.81 28.56 20.58
N GLU A 604 -26.15 29.30 19.51
CA GLU A 604 -26.79 30.61 19.65
C GLU A 604 -28.20 30.40 20.22
N GLU A 605 -28.28 30.06 21.52
CA GLU A 605 -29.49 30.39 22.26
C GLU A 605 -29.49 31.91 22.35
N GLU A 606 -30.57 32.53 21.88
CA GLU A 606 -30.98 33.84 22.37
C GLU A 606 -30.83 33.72 23.89
N GLU A 607 -29.78 34.33 24.45
CA GLU A 607 -29.76 34.67 25.86
C GLU A 607 -31.01 35.53 25.99
N GLY A 608 -32.12 34.87 26.35
CA GLY A 608 -33.38 35.51 26.57
C GLY A 608 -33.04 36.65 27.50
N GLU A 609 -33.21 37.86 26.99
CA GLU A 609 -33.69 38.94 27.80
C GLU A 609 -34.90 38.32 28.51
N GLU A 610 -34.66 37.70 29.67
CA GLU A 610 -35.66 37.53 30.70
C GLU A 610 -36.09 38.98 30.89
N GLU A 611 -37.15 39.37 30.17
CA GLU A 611 -37.88 40.59 30.40
C GLU A 611 -37.98 40.65 31.92
N GLU A 612 -37.24 41.58 32.53
CA GLU A 612 -37.43 41.95 33.92
C GLU A 612 -38.91 42.29 33.99
N GLU A 613 -39.73 41.32 34.37
CA GLU A 613 -41.10 41.56 34.80
C GLU A 613 -40.94 42.55 35.94
N GLU A 614 -41.18 43.83 35.64
CA GLU A 614 -41.26 44.92 36.59
C GLU A 614 -42.23 44.48 37.70
N GLU A 615 -41.69 43.91 38.78
CA GLU A 615 -42.43 43.69 40.02
C GLU A 615 -42.83 45.08 40.52
N GLU A 616 -44.10 45.41 40.27
CA GLU A 616 -44.76 46.56 40.85
C GLU A 616 -44.53 46.60 42.37
N GLU A 617 -44.13 47.78 42.81
CA GLU A 617 -44.06 48.31 44.16
C GLU A 617 -45.00 47.62 45.17
N ASP A 618 -44.44 47.09 46.26
CA ASP A 618 -45.17 47.03 47.53
C ASP A 618 -44.26 47.43 48.69
N GLU A 619 -44.53 48.63 49.20
CA GLU A 619 -43.99 49.22 50.42
C GLU A 619 -44.37 48.36 51.63
N SER A 620 -43.42 48.03 52.52
CA SER A 620 -43.53 48.36 53.96
C SER A 620 -42.53 47.64 54.88
N SER A 621 -42.10 48.41 55.89
CA SER A 621 -41.66 48.04 57.25
C SER A 621 -40.19 47.63 57.50
N GLU A 622 -39.43 48.65 57.91
CA GLU A 622 -38.83 48.86 59.25
C GLU A 622 -38.40 47.67 60.15
N ASP A 623 -37.35 47.98 60.94
CA ASP A 623 -36.71 47.25 62.05
C ASP A 623 -35.70 46.17 61.65
N GLY A 624 -34.46 46.11 62.13
CA GLY A 624 -33.80 46.69 63.31
C GLY A 624 -32.74 45.68 63.80
N MET A 625 -31.77 46.16 64.58
CA MET A 625 -30.79 45.39 65.39
C MET A 625 -29.47 44.88 64.75
N ASP A 626 -28.44 45.73 64.85
CA ASP A 626 -27.34 45.64 65.84
C ASP A 626 -26.91 44.24 66.36
N SER A 627 -25.68 43.82 66.03
CA SER A 627 -24.71 43.36 67.05
C SER A 627 -23.28 43.15 66.51
N ARG A 628 -22.44 44.10 66.93
CA ARG A 628 -21.04 44.01 67.38
C ARG A 628 -20.51 42.62 67.79
N ALA A 629 -19.31 42.27 67.34
CA ALA A 629 -18.36 41.42 68.09
C ALA A 629 -16.90 41.76 67.75
N GLU A 630 -16.07 41.77 68.79
CA GLU A 630 -14.71 42.30 68.88
C GLU A 630 -13.63 41.18 68.69
N VAL A 631 -12.57 41.47 67.93
CA VAL A 631 -11.10 41.40 68.23
C VAL A 631 -10.59 40.36 69.27
N PRO A 632 -9.48 39.60 69.00
CA PRO A 632 -8.08 40.00 69.32
C PRO A 632 -7.04 39.59 68.25
N VAL A 633 -6.11 40.44 67.79
CA VAL A 633 -4.83 40.94 68.40
C VAL A 633 -3.92 39.85 68.98
N GLY A 634 -2.79 39.63 68.29
CA GLY A 634 -1.52 39.05 68.77
C GLY A 634 -0.50 39.20 67.63
N GLU A 635 0.32 40.26 67.64
CA GLU A 635 1.67 40.38 68.22
C GLU A 635 2.81 39.98 67.25
N ALA A 636 3.85 40.84 67.28
CA ALA A 636 5.11 40.89 66.54
C ALA A 636 5.91 39.56 66.56
N ASP A 637 6.94 39.30 65.74
CA ASP A 637 8.10 40.15 65.45
C ASP A 637 9.02 39.47 64.40
N ALA A 638 10.00 40.24 63.92
CA ALA A 638 11.27 39.85 63.27
C ALA A 638 11.32 39.59 61.74
N GLY A 639 11.67 40.66 61.01
CA GLY A 639 12.98 40.78 60.37
C GLY A 639 13.22 40.06 59.03
N GLY A 640 13.31 40.84 57.95
CA GLY A 640 13.88 40.39 56.68
C GLY A 640 13.89 41.48 55.62
N GLU A 641 14.99 42.21 55.54
CA GLU A 641 15.32 43.13 54.44
C GLU A 641 15.30 42.39 53.09
N GLY A 642 14.66 42.96 52.07
CA GLY A 642 14.80 42.42 50.72
C GLY A 642 13.85 43.00 49.66
N ALA A 643 14.34 44.02 48.96
CA ALA A 643 14.05 44.35 47.57
C ALA A 643 12.61 44.79 47.19
N ASP A 644 12.53 46.08 46.89
CA ASP A 644 11.49 46.74 46.10
C ASP A 644 11.02 45.90 44.90
N THR A 645 9.75 45.50 44.90
CA THR A 645 9.01 45.29 43.65
C THR A 645 7.62 45.88 43.82
N SER A 646 7.44 47.05 43.21
CA SER A 646 6.20 47.78 43.06
C SER A 646 5.10 46.90 42.45
N LEU A 647 4.23 46.35 43.28
CA LEU A 647 2.94 45.79 42.87
C LEU A 647 1.95 46.95 42.72
N GLY A 648 1.74 47.37 41.48
CA GLY A 648 0.67 48.28 41.11
C GLY A 648 -0.66 47.56 41.21
N THR A 649 -1.52 48.04 42.10
CA THR A 649 -2.94 47.70 42.18
C THR A 649 -3.62 48.17 40.88
N ALA A 650 -3.85 47.24 39.94
CA ALA A 650 -4.66 47.50 38.76
C ALA A 650 -6.14 47.37 39.17
N GLU A 651 -6.76 48.52 39.45
CA GLU A 651 -8.21 48.63 39.53
C GLU A 651 -8.81 48.18 38.18
N GLY A 652 -9.67 47.16 38.25
CA GLY A 652 -10.42 46.64 37.13
C GLY A 652 -11.35 47.72 36.56
N ARG A 653 -11.04 48.20 35.38
CA ARG A 653 -12.02 48.79 34.47
C ARG A 653 -12.49 47.68 33.54
N SER A 654 -13.75 47.29 33.69
CA SER A 654 -14.47 46.50 32.69
C SER A 654 -14.40 47.28 31.37
N GLN A 655 -13.69 46.71 30.41
CA GLN A 655 -13.61 47.22 29.05
C GLN A 655 -14.64 46.45 28.21
N GLU A 656 -15.90 46.58 28.59
CA GLU A 656 -17.04 46.23 27.73
C GLU A 656 -16.98 47.15 26.49
N GLY A 657 -16.96 46.55 25.30
CA GLY A 657 -17.01 47.31 24.05
C GLY A 657 -15.77 47.26 23.17
N ARG A 658 -14.78 46.41 23.46
CA ARG A 658 -13.88 45.95 22.39
C ARG A 658 -14.46 44.68 21.82
N SER A 659 -15.10 44.80 20.65
CA SER A 659 -15.35 43.71 19.72
C SER A 659 -14.00 43.06 19.41
N SER A 660 -13.59 42.13 20.26
CA SER A 660 -12.40 41.31 20.10
C SER A 660 -12.64 40.53 18.83
N GLY A 661 -11.98 40.90 17.73
CA GLY A 661 -11.92 40.02 16.58
C GLY A 661 -11.39 38.69 17.10
N GLY A 662 -12.23 37.67 17.15
CA GLY A 662 -11.86 36.32 17.54
C GLY A 662 -11.40 35.57 16.30
N ILE A 663 -11.75 34.29 16.24
CA ILE A 663 -11.43 33.40 15.13
C ILE A 663 -11.98 33.89 13.78
N GLU A 664 -12.98 34.77 13.76
CA GLU A 664 -13.62 35.30 12.55
C GLU A 664 -12.59 35.99 11.65
N CYS A 665 -11.58 36.61 12.28
CA CYS A 665 -10.48 37.28 11.60
C CYS A 665 -9.45 36.31 11.00
N ARG A 666 -9.58 34.99 11.21
CA ARG A 666 -8.69 33.96 10.65
C ARG A 666 -9.38 33.10 9.60
N ILE A 667 -10.70 32.97 9.62
CA ILE A 667 -11.44 32.15 8.67
C ILE A 667 -11.41 32.81 7.28
N ARG A 668 -10.72 32.15 6.35
CA ARG A 668 -10.57 32.60 4.96
C ARG A 668 -11.44 31.81 4.00
N ARG A 669 -11.68 30.53 4.31
CA ARG A 669 -12.44 29.62 3.46
C ARG A 669 -13.34 28.73 4.29
N ILE A 670 -14.53 28.45 3.76
CA ILE A 670 -15.44 27.43 4.29
C ILE A 670 -15.71 26.44 3.17
N SER A 671 -15.66 25.15 3.47
CA SER A 671 -16.18 24.12 2.58
C SER A 671 -17.17 23.26 3.33
N VAL A 672 -18.33 23.08 2.74
CA VAL A 672 -19.42 22.31 3.32
C VAL A 672 -19.76 21.17 2.38
N PHE A 673 -19.70 19.94 2.88
CA PHE A 673 -20.14 18.76 2.15
C PHE A 673 -21.45 18.24 2.76
N PHE A 674 -22.49 18.09 1.96
CA PHE A 674 -23.77 17.53 2.38
C PHE A 674 -23.98 16.19 1.67
N SER A 675 -24.17 15.13 2.45
CA SER A 675 -24.59 13.85 1.90
C SER A 675 -26.10 13.74 2.06
N ALA A 676 -26.83 13.95 0.96
CA ALA A 676 -28.21 13.52 0.85
C ALA A 676 -28.23 11.99 0.92
N GLY A 677 -28.52 11.43 2.10
CA GLY A 677 -28.79 10.00 2.25
C GLY A 677 -30.25 9.67 1.97
N TYR A 678 -30.90 10.46 1.12
CA TYR A 678 -32.35 10.47 0.98
C TYR A 678 -32.78 9.47 -0.11
N GLU A 679 -32.91 8.21 0.24
CA GLU A 679 -33.95 7.37 -0.37
C GLU A 679 -35.22 7.64 0.44
N PRO A 680 -36.19 8.42 -0.07
CA PRO A 680 -37.49 8.47 0.58
C PRO A 680 -38.09 7.08 0.47
N GLU A 681 -38.03 6.28 1.53
CA GLU A 681 -39.01 5.22 1.68
C GLU A 681 -40.36 5.93 1.83
N PRO A 682 -41.32 5.72 0.92
CA PRO A 682 -42.63 6.36 1.02
C PRO A 682 -43.37 5.74 2.20
N GLU A 683 -43.25 6.34 3.39
CA GLU A 683 -43.94 5.87 4.59
C GLU A 683 -45.46 6.05 4.49
N ASP A 684 -45.96 6.93 3.60
CA ASP A 684 -47.38 6.96 3.23
C ASP A 684 -47.58 7.45 1.79
N PRO A 685 -48.01 6.60 0.83
CA PRO A 685 -48.20 7.00 -0.57
C PRO A 685 -49.36 7.98 -0.81
N LEU A 686 -50.02 8.46 0.24
CA LEU A 686 -51.20 9.35 0.16
C LEU A 686 -50.97 10.76 0.74
N GLU A 687 -49.86 11.03 1.42
CA GLU A 687 -49.52 12.40 1.79
C GLU A 687 -48.82 13.04 0.57
N GLU A 688 -49.41 14.12 0.05
CA GLU A 688 -48.90 14.84 -1.12
C GLU A 688 -47.95 15.93 -0.60
N TRP A 689 -46.63 15.69 -0.68
CA TRP A 689 -45.57 16.55 -0.10
C TRP A 689 -45.30 17.82 -0.93
N THR A 690 -46.33 18.50 -1.44
CA THR A 690 -46.13 19.61 -2.40
C THR A 690 -45.72 20.94 -1.77
N ASP A 691 -45.80 21.09 -0.45
CA ASP A 691 -45.64 22.39 0.22
C ASP A 691 -44.40 22.49 1.13
N ARG A 692 -43.46 21.54 1.09
CA ARG A 692 -42.22 21.70 1.88
C ARG A 692 -41.26 22.66 1.17
N PRO A 693 -40.78 23.71 1.85
CA PRO A 693 -39.78 24.58 1.27
C PRO A 693 -38.53 23.76 0.94
N PRO A 694 -37.83 24.13 -0.14
CA PRO A 694 -36.63 23.43 -0.56
C PRO A 694 -35.59 23.51 0.56
N PRO A 695 -34.87 22.41 0.83
CA PRO A 695 -34.05 22.26 2.03
C PRO A 695 -32.80 23.17 2.12
N PHE A 696 -32.62 24.06 1.14
CA PHE A 696 -31.39 24.84 0.96
C PHE A 696 -31.57 26.35 1.15
N THR A 697 -32.81 26.85 1.32
CA THR A 697 -33.07 28.28 1.53
C THR A 697 -32.34 28.78 2.80
N ASP A 698 -32.51 28.07 3.91
CA ASP A 698 -31.84 28.41 5.18
C ASP A 698 -30.30 28.32 5.08
N LEU A 699 -29.80 27.34 4.32
CA LEU A 699 -28.36 27.18 4.09
C LEU A 699 -27.76 28.41 3.39
N PHE A 700 -28.49 29.00 2.44
CA PHE A 700 -28.03 30.20 1.75
C PHE A 700 -28.07 31.43 2.66
N ASP A 701 -29.09 31.56 3.50
CA ASP A 701 -29.15 32.62 4.51
C ASP A 701 -27.96 32.53 5.48
N THR A 702 -27.60 31.34 5.94
CA THR A 702 -26.38 31.13 6.75
C THR A 702 -25.10 31.45 5.96
N CYS A 703 -25.06 31.22 4.64
CA CYS A 703 -23.93 31.64 3.81
C CYS A 703 -23.81 33.17 3.77
N ILE A 704 -24.93 33.90 3.67
CA ILE A 704 -24.95 35.36 3.72
C ILE A 704 -24.48 35.84 5.09
N GLU A 705 -24.99 35.24 6.17
CA GLU A 705 -24.57 35.52 7.54
C GLU A 705 -23.05 35.32 7.71
N ALA A 706 -22.52 34.20 7.24
CA ALA A 706 -21.08 33.91 7.25
C ALA A 706 -20.28 34.98 6.48
N ILE A 707 -20.77 35.43 5.31
CA ILE A 707 -20.13 36.47 4.51
C ILE A 707 -20.10 37.81 5.26
N THR A 708 -21.17 38.16 5.97
CA THR A 708 -21.26 39.41 6.73
C THR A 708 -20.45 39.38 8.02
N THR A 709 -20.39 38.23 8.70
CA THR A 709 -19.76 38.08 10.01
C THR A 709 -18.25 37.82 9.91
N LEU A 710 -17.78 37.22 8.81
CA LEU A 710 -16.37 36.82 8.65
C LEU A 710 -15.62 37.78 7.71
N PRO A 711 -14.92 38.82 8.22
CA PRO A 711 -14.39 39.91 7.41
C PRO A 711 -13.32 39.48 6.40
N LYS A 712 -12.60 38.38 6.69
CA LYS A 712 -11.54 37.83 5.82
C LYS A 712 -11.99 36.64 4.97
N LEU A 713 -13.29 36.30 4.99
CA LEU A 713 -13.83 35.23 4.17
C LEU A 713 -13.66 35.57 2.69
N GLU A 714 -13.09 34.64 1.94
CA GLU A 714 -12.86 34.78 0.50
C GLU A 714 -13.69 33.81 -0.32
N ARG A 715 -14.03 32.65 0.24
CA ARG A 715 -14.68 31.55 -0.49
C ARG A 715 -15.50 30.65 0.43
N ILE A 716 -16.72 30.35 0.03
CA ILE A 716 -17.55 29.25 0.52
C ILE A 716 -17.69 28.24 -0.62
N THR A 717 -17.51 26.96 -0.35
CA THR A 717 -17.69 25.89 -1.33
C THR A 717 -18.70 24.89 -0.79
N LEU A 718 -19.81 24.72 -1.49
CA LEU A 718 -20.91 23.83 -1.13
C LEU A 718 -20.86 22.64 -2.10
N THR A 719 -20.70 21.43 -1.58
CA THR A 719 -20.65 20.21 -2.39
C THR A 719 -21.62 19.15 -1.87
N THR A 720 -22.23 18.42 -2.78
CA THR A 720 -23.24 17.39 -2.50
C THR A 720 -22.90 16.09 -3.23
N ASN A 721 -23.56 14.99 -2.87
CA ASN A 721 -23.53 13.77 -3.68
C ASN A 721 -24.45 13.88 -4.91
N ASP A 722 -25.59 14.56 -4.76
CA ASP A 722 -26.60 14.72 -5.81
C ASP A 722 -26.43 16.01 -6.58
N THR A 723 -27.13 16.14 -7.72
CA THR A 723 -27.14 17.37 -8.50
C THR A 723 -27.60 18.55 -7.65
N PHE A 724 -26.78 19.60 -7.61
CA PHE A 724 -27.00 20.78 -6.80
C PHE A 724 -26.67 22.01 -7.64
N THR A 725 -27.72 22.63 -8.19
CA THR A 725 -27.59 23.80 -9.06
C THR A 725 -27.64 25.08 -8.24
N ILE A 726 -27.00 26.13 -8.75
CA ILE A 726 -27.00 27.48 -8.14
C ILE A 726 -28.42 27.98 -7.84
N ASP A 727 -29.39 27.64 -8.70
CA ASP A 727 -30.80 28.04 -8.55
C ASP A 727 -31.46 27.42 -7.30
N MET A 728 -30.95 26.27 -6.82
CA MET A 728 -31.48 25.60 -5.62
C MET A 728 -31.12 26.31 -4.32
N LEU A 729 -30.18 27.26 -4.34
CA LEU A 729 -29.81 28.03 -3.15
C LEU A 729 -30.88 29.05 -2.74
N ASP A 730 -31.74 29.48 -3.66
CA ASP A 730 -32.62 30.63 -3.45
C ASP A 730 -33.92 30.48 -4.25
N GLU A 731 -34.59 29.32 -4.12
CA GLU A 731 -35.81 29.00 -4.87
C GLU A 731 -37.02 29.88 -4.48
N ASP A 732 -37.04 30.39 -3.24
CA ASP A 732 -38.17 31.16 -2.69
C ASP A 732 -38.07 32.67 -2.94
N SER A 733 -36.90 33.18 -3.37
CA SER A 733 -36.68 34.63 -3.52
C SER A 733 -36.89 35.10 -4.96
N SER A 734 -37.55 36.24 -5.09
CA SER A 734 -37.71 36.91 -6.40
C SER A 734 -36.41 37.52 -6.93
N CYS A 735 -35.36 37.61 -6.11
CA CYS A 735 -34.15 38.38 -6.39
C CYS A 735 -33.02 37.51 -6.98
N GLY A 736 -33.06 36.19 -6.80
CA GLY A 736 -32.02 35.28 -7.27
C GLY A 736 -30.68 35.45 -6.52
N VAL A 737 -29.86 34.40 -6.57
CA VAL A 737 -28.59 34.29 -5.81
C VAL A 737 -27.62 35.44 -6.07
N GLU A 738 -27.49 35.90 -7.32
CA GLU A 738 -26.55 36.97 -7.69
C GLU A 738 -26.92 38.33 -7.08
N GLU A 739 -28.21 38.70 -7.08
CA GLU A 739 -28.68 39.98 -6.53
C GLU A 739 -28.49 40.03 -5.02
N ARG A 740 -28.64 38.89 -4.33
CA ARG A 740 -28.43 38.78 -2.88
C ARG A 740 -26.95 38.81 -2.48
N LEU A 741 -26.04 38.28 -3.30
CA LEU A 741 -24.60 38.26 -3.00
C LEU A 741 -23.86 39.56 -3.36
N SER A 742 -24.29 40.25 -4.42
CA SER A 742 -23.61 41.45 -4.94
C SER A 742 -23.42 42.58 -3.90
N PRO A 743 -24.41 42.91 -3.03
CA PRO A 743 -24.26 43.91 -1.97
C PRO A 743 -23.12 43.60 -0.99
N HIS A 744 -22.76 42.33 -0.86
CA HIS A 744 -21.68 41.87 0.02
C HIS A 744 -20.34 41.70 -0.71
N GLY A 745 -20.29 42.01 -2.00
CA GLY A 745 -19.09 41.86 -2.84
C GLY A 745 -18.72 40.40 -3.08
N PHE A 746 -19.72 39.51 -3.17
CA PHE A 746 -19.55 38.10 -3.53
C PHE A 746 -20.30 37.76 -4.82
N ALA A 747 -19.83 36.73 -5.50
CA ALA A 747 -20.49 36.13 -6.65
C ALA A 747 -20.57 34.61 -6.47
N ALA A 748 -21.57 33.99 -7.08
CA ALA A 748 -21.74 32.54 -7.07
C ALA A 748 -21.38 31.95 -8.44
N VAL A 749 -20.70 30.80 -8.46
CA VAL A 749 -20.36 30.06 -9.68
C VAL A 749 -20.59 28.58 -9.48
N GLN A 750 -21.28 27.96 -10.43
CA GLN A 750 -21.36 26.51 -10.55
C GLN A 750 -19.98 25.94 -10.95
N THR A 751 -19.39 25.07 -10.14
CA THR A 751 -18.07 24.44 -10.44
C THR A 751 -18.14 22.97 -10.84
N GLY A 752 -19.32 22.36 -10.71
CA GLY A 752 -19.63 21.02 -11.20
C GLY A 752 -21.12 20.72 -10.98
N PRO A 753 -21.65 19.58 -11.44
CA PRO A 753 -23.08 19.25 -11.27
C PRO A 753 -23.52 19.16 -9.80
N CYS A 754 -22.60 18.90 -8.87
CA CYS A 754 -22.86 18.73 -7.44
C CYS A 754 -22.06 19.73 -6.58
N SER A 755 -21.72 20.90 -7.13
CA SER A 755 -20.82 21.86 -6.48
C SER A 755 -21.06 23.31 -6.88
N VAL A 756 -21.30 24.16 -5.88
CA VAL A 756 -21.45 25.62 -6.02
C VAL A 756 -20.40 26.34 -5.17
N GLU A 757 -19.82 27.40 -5.71
CA GLU A 757 -18.84 28.23 -5.01
C GLU A 757 -19.30 29.68 -4.91
N LEU A 758 -19.30 30.22 -3.69
CA LEU A 758 -19.48 31.63 -3.41
C LEU A 758 -18.08 32.23 -3.19
N TYR A 759 -17.68 33.24 -3.95
CA TYR A 759 -16.35 33.85 -3.83
C TYR A 759 -16.41 35.37 -3.82
N ARG A 760 -15.46 35.99 -3.12
CA ARG A 760 -15.34 37.44 -3.06
C ARG A 760 -14.92 38.00 -4.43
N GLU A 761 -15.63 39.01 -4.91
CA GLU A 761 -15.35 39.69 -6.17
C GLU A 761 -13.94 40.30 -6.19
N GLY A 762 -13.31 40.32 -7.37
CA GLY A 762 -11.95 40.85 -7.55
C GLY A 762 -10.81 39.87 -7.21
N LEU A 763 -11.10 38.74 -6.56
CA LEU A 763 -10.16 37.61 -6.55
C LEU A 763 -10.23 36.89 -7.89
N PRO A 764 -9.09 36.44 -8.46
CA PRO A 764 -9.12 35.64 -9.67
C PRO A 764 -9.94 34.37 -9.37
N ALA A 765 -11.11 34.26 -10.00
CA ALA A 765 -11.80 32.98 -10.11
C ALA A 765 -10.73 31.99 -10.58
N THR A 766 -10.63 30.84 -9.92
CA THR A 766 -9.56 29.87 -10.18
C THR A 766 -9.80 29.27 -11.57
N ALA A 767 -9.37 30.00 -12.60
CA ALA A 767 -9.66 29.74 -14.01
C ALA A 767 -9.13 28.37 -14.47
N GLY A 768 -8.21 27.77 -13.69
CA GLY A 768 -7.72 26.41 -13.88
C GLY A 768 -8.73 25.29 -13.62
N GLN A 769 -9.91 25.56 -13.04
CA GLN A 769 -10.97 24.54 -12.87
C GLN A 769 -12.10 24.62 -13.90
N ARG A 770 -12.25 25.74 -14.64
CA ARG A 770 -13.27 25.86 -15.71
C ARG A 770 -12.93 25.07 -16.99
N LEU A 771 -11.72 24.54 -17.14
CA LEU A 771 -11.23 24.04 -18.45
C LEU A 771 -10.97 22.52 -18.55
N ILE A 772 -11.08 21.75 -17.45
CA ILE A 772 -10.76 20.30 -17.48
C ILE A 772 -12.02 19.43 -17.37
N THR A 773 -13.08 19.89 -16.71
CA THR A 773 -14.33 19.13 -16.57
C THR A 773 -15.15 19.08 -17.86
N ASP A 774 -15.03 20.09 -18.73
CA ASP A 774 -15.72 20.11 -20.04
C ASP A 774 -15.12 19.12 -21.05
N TYR A 775 -13.90 18.59 -20.79
CA TYR A 775 -13.23 17.63 -21.68
C TYR A 775 -13.38 16.17 -21.26
N PHE A 776 -13.85 15.90 -20.04
CA PHE A 776 -14.05 14.54 -19.54
C PHE A 776 -15.42 14.42 -18.88
N SER A 777 -16.47 14.31 -19.69
CA SER A 777 -17.71 13.70 -19.22
C SER A 777 -17.40 12.28 -18.71
N PRO A 778 -17.80 11.92 -17.48
CA PRO A 778 -17.76 10.53 -17.07
C PRO A 778 -18.68 9.76 -18.00
N ILE A 779 -18.15 8.75 -18.69
CA ILE A 779 -19.00 7.69 -19.25
C ILE A 779 -19.71 7.10 -18.04
N CYS A 780 -21.03 7.30 -17.95
CA CYS A 780 -21.87 6.53 -17.04
C CYS A 780 -21.67 5.06 -17.38
N VAL A 781 -20.87 4.38 -16.56
CA VAL A 781 -20.79 2.92 -16.59
C VAL A 781 -21.89 2.44 -15.68
N ASP A 782 -23.03 2.09 -16.28
CA ASP A 782 -24.09 1.34 -15.59
C ASP A 782 -23.47 0.05 -15.05
N SER A 783 -23.45 -0.08 -13.72
CA SER A 783 -22.78 -1.15 -12.99
C SER A 783 -23.54 -2.49 -12.99
N ASP A 784 -24.58 -2.65 -13.81
CA ASP A 784 -25.42 -3.85 -13.84
C ASP A 784 -25.10 -4.85 -14.97
N GLU A 785 -24.20 -4.52 -15.91
CA GLU A 785 -23.96 -5.36 -17.11
C GLU A 785 -22.78 -6.35 -17.02
N MET A 786 -22.23 -6.64 -15.83
CA MET A 786 -21.22 -7.70 -15.64
C MET A 786 -21.62 -8.75 -14.60
N ARG A 787 -22.81 -9.32 -14.78
CA ARG A 787 -23.14 -10.67 -14.29
C ARG A 787 -23.87 -11.44 -15.38
N ASP A 788 -23.11 -12.04 -16.29
CA ASP A 788 -23.46 -13.26 -17.03
C ASP A 788 -22.21 -13.92 -17.62
#